data_AF-A0A8H5NQR1-F1
#
_entry.id   AF-A0A8H5NQR1-F1
#
_cell.length_a   1.000
_cell.length_b   1.000
_cell.length_c   1.000
_cell.angle_alpha   90.00
_cell.angle_beta   90.00
_cell.angle_gamma   90.00
#
_symmetry.space_group_name_H-M   'P 1'
#
loop_
_entity.id
_entity.type
_entity.pdbx_description
1 polymer ?
#
loop_
_entity_poly.entity_id
_entity_poly.type
_entity_poly.pdbx_seq_one_letter_code
_entity_poly.pdbx_strand_id
1 'polypeptide(L)'
;MDPQEARRLVPILPAQQTSGYIYGEDQSPGPSSPPHRLRKRVLVAVACEGCRRKKAKVRGFSLVEEGRCFSKSEACSYETPSVPVAVQKKYDILLVENQQYRELFDAINKKPEREAQEIFKRLRSSDQPLAVLESMKQAEALLPKPSTNTWDSDPRLAFFDQKAFESSVIQVPAKPWTTVAGDGIVSELITDFFIWDNSYMFPVLDRITFVDEMRAGDDTEVKWCSPLLVNAICAKRCLMVERGKQFGVMTGRNLSESFLAEAKSHFEAEQGRPSIPAVQGLLLIYLTMAATGKDRAGLIYRLTAYEMLKQLRLEARYKAAKNNVPPQTHDMMLTSKTLWGIFLLESRIAYFYNRPSTIPPPQVPKPFLSILTFTHKGNLDVLDRPWKDSSDLVPRPPGVLAAACSFSELLYEIMQYLTTSKFRRGSEEDIHARRLFFSRLIQLKHDIPRQLVVEQNLTPVTCFLRIDENLILYTLLQDMPIDIPFGVPYSSTVKDLCIQHCHHDTEIIGSFIKKWPTNLMIAHQLYISTQTLVPILNVAAAQDIFTKSCRMAQLSSGSVKLSGVLLQATQAFVWAMDKSIPESARQHLEGWTQETVERDLPMSFALPPRGEVKEVLASDENDQECSIWNLGTLIEKWAMLSMDESRPSS
;
A
#
# COMPACT_ATOMS: atom_id res chain seq x y z
N MET A 1 67.01 -13.15 -43.40
CA MET A 1 68.06 -12.54 -42.56
C MET A 1 67.47 -12.34 -41.18
N ASP A 2 67.80 -13.21 -40.24
CA ASP A 2 67.71 -12.91 -38.80
C ASP A 2 69.04 -12.20 -38.40
N PRO A 3 69.19 -11.49 -37.26
CA PRO A 3 68.48 -11.73 -36.00
C PRO A 3 68.03 -10.51 -35.16
N GLN A 4 66.90 -10.72 -34.48
CA GLN A 4 66.67 -10.59 -33.02
C GLN A 4 67.47 -9.56 -32.19
N GLU A 5 66.75 -8.66 -31.52
CA GLU A 5 67.15 -8.17 -30.18
C GLU A 5 65.91 -8.07 -29.25
N ALA A 6 65.56 -9.21 -28.65
CA ALA A 6 64.56 -9.29 -27.60
C ALA A 6 65.16 -8.77 -26.27
N ARG A 7 64.79 -7.57 -25.85
CA ARG A 7 65.12 -7.08 -24.50
C ARG A 7 64.28 -7.81 -23.45
N ARG A 8 64.96 -8.70 -22.73
CA ARG A 8 64.45 -9.46 -21.58
C ARG A 8 63.93 -8.53 -20.49
N LEU A 9 62.68 -8.72 -20.10
CA LEU A 9 62.08 -8.14 -18.89
C LEU A 9 62.69 -8.82 -17.65
N VAL A 10 63.25 -8.02 -16.74
CA VAL A 10 63.83 -8.51 -15.48
C VAL A 10 62.73 -8.57 -14.41
N PRO A 11 62.59 -9.68 -13.65
CA PRO A 11 61.60 -9.80 -12.59
C PRO A 11 61.85 -8.80 -11.45
N ILE A 12 60.76 -8.20 -10.96
CA ILE A 12 60.74 -7.33 -9.78
C ILE A 12 61.01 -8.20 -8.55
N LEU A 13 62.09 -7.90 -7.81
CA LEU A 13 62.41 -8.54 -6.54
C LEU A 13 61.36 -8.18 -5.47
N PRO A 14 60.87 -9.13 -4.67
CA PRO A 14 59.88 -8.88 -3.63
C PRO A 14 60.47 -8.06 -2.46
N ALA A 15 59.60 -7.27 -1.82
CA ALA A 15 59.91 -6.42 -0.68
C ALA A 15 60.54 -7.22 0.47
N GLN A 16 61.68 -6.75 1.00
CA GLN A 16 62.32 -7.34 2.17
C GLN A 16 61.45 -7.08 3.41
N GLN A 17 60.76 -8.14 3.84
CA GLN A 17 60.07 -8.22 5.12
C GLN A 17 61.09 -8.28 6.26
N THR A 18 60.90 -7.39 7.23
CA THR A 18 61.44 -7.50 8.59
C THR A 18 60.90 -8.77 9.26
N SER A 19 61.78 -9.66 9.72
CA SER A 19 61.40 -10.72 10.67
C SER A 19 62.57 -11.07 11.58
N GLY A 20 62.27 -11.25 12.88
CA GLY A 20 63.20 -11.66 13.92
C GLY A 20 62.92 -13.08 14.42
N TYR A 21 63.99 -13.72 14.94
CA TYR A 21 64.10 -14.75 16.01
C TYR A 21 63.36 -16.12 15.84
N ILE A 22 63.79 -17.34 16.28
CA ILE A 22 64.99 -18.09 16.80
C ILE A 22 64.69 -19.63 16.65
N TYR A 23 65.75 -20.47 16.72
CA TYR A 23 65.89 -21.93 17.07
C TYR A 23 66.16 -22.89 15.88
N GLY A 24 67.16 -23.80 15.89
CA GLY A 24 68.22 -24.20 16.82
C GLY A 24 69.12 -25.33 16.23
N GLU A 25 70.36 -25.47 16.76
CA GLU A 25 71.27 -26.66 16.86
C GLU A 25 71.72 -27.40 15.57
N ASP A 26 72.96 -27.92 15.36
CA ASP A 26 73.99 -28.43 16.28
C ASP A 26 75.39 -28.65 15.60
N GLN A 27 76.43 -28.86 16.44
CA GLN A 27 77.77 -29.48 16.23
C GLN A 27 79.05 -28.65 15.84
N SER A 28 80.09 -28.84 16.68
CA SER A 28 81.47 -28.27 16.74
C SER A 28 82.54 -29.34 16.37
N PRO A 29 83.91 -29.21 16.50
CA PRO A 29 84.76 -28.11 17.03
C PRO A 29 86.12 -27.83 16.29
N GLY A 30 86.82 -26.73 16.65
CA GLY A 30 88.28 -26.56 16.47
C GLY A 30 88.78 -25.11 16.21
N PRO A 31 89.96 -24.67 16.70
CA PRO A 31 90.08 -23.44 17.48
C PRO A 31 90.92 -22.31 16.84
N SER A 32 90.60 -21.03 17.14
CA SER A 32 91.58 -19.95 17.39
C SER A 32 90.92 -18.59 17.71
N SER A 33 91.55 -17.86 18.63
CA SER A 33 91.11 -16.65 19.35
C SER A 33 90.86 -15.39 18.48
N PRO A 34 90.20 -14.34 19.01
CA PRO A 34 89.40 -13.39 18.22
C PRO A 34 90.17 -12.14 17.79
N PRO A 35 89.71 -11.46 16.71
CA PRO A 35 89.89 -10.02 16.64
C PRO A 35 88.58 -9.26 16.37
N HIS A 36 88.34 -8.26 17.23
CA HIS A 36 87.56 -7.03 17.05
C HIS A 36 86.58 -6.95 15.88
N ARG A 37 85.28 -6.92 16.20
CA ARG A 37 84.22 -6.44 15.30
C ARG A 37 84.51 -4.98 14.90
N LEU A 38 85.03 -4.78 13.69
CA LEU A 38 85.01 -3.47 13.03
C LEU A 38 83.54 -3.11 12.75
N ARG A 39 83.00 -2.13 13.48
CA ARG A 39 81.70 -1.52 13.17
C ARG A 39 81.71 -1.07 11.70
N LYS A 40 80.87 -1.68 10.86
CA LYS A 40 80.64 -1.27 9.47
C LYS A 40 80.31 0.23 9.47
N ARG A 41 81.14 1.02 8.79
CA ARG A 41 80.90 2.46 8.61
C ARG A 41 79.68 2.61 7.70
N VAL A 42 78.56 3.06 8.26
CA VAL A 42 77.39 3.47 7.47
C VAL A 42 77.75 4.76 6.74
N LEU A 43 77.73 4.70 5.40
CA LEU A 43 78.02 5.85 4.55
C LEU A 43 76.80 6.78 4.57
N VAL A 44 76.97 7.99 5.09
CA VAL A 44 75.89 8.98 5.14
C VAL A 44 75.87 9.73 3.80
N ALA A 45 74.78 9.58 3.04
CA ALA A 45 74.66 10.10 1.68
C ALA A 45 74.50 11.64 1.60
N VAL A 46 73.96 12.27 2.66
CA VAL A 46 73.72 13.72 2.71
C VAL A 46 74.21 14.28 4.05
N ALA A 47 75.11 15.25 4.01
CA ALA A 47 75.59 15.94 5.21
C ALA A 47 74.63 17.07 5.63
N CYS A 48 74.44 17.27 6.94
CA CYS A 48 73.70 18.44 7.45
C CYS A 48 74.37 19.77 7.03
N GLU A 49 73.61 20.85 7.00
CA GLU A 49 74.10 22.15 6.49
C GLU A 49 75.37 22.64 7.18
N GLY A 50 75.42 22.53 8.51
CA GLY A 50 76.57 22.98 9.31
C GLY A 50 77.84 22.20 9.00
N CYS A 51 77.73 20.88 8.75
CA CYS A 51 78.87 20.06 8.33
C CYS A 51 79.27 20.33 6.87
N ARG A 52 78.29 20.62 6.00
CA ARG A 52 78.53 20.99 4.59
C ARG A 52 79.26 22.32 4.45
N ARG A 53 78.81 23.38 5.15
CA ARG A 53 79.47 24.70 5.16
C ARG A 53 80.91 24.64 5.65
N LYS A 54 81.19 23.80 6.64
CA LYS A 54 82.52 23.68 7.28
C LYS A 54 83.40 22.58 6.65
N LYS A 55 83.00 21.98 5.51
CA LYS A 55 83.68 20.86 4.83
C LYS A 55 84.10 19.73 5.80
N ALA A 56 83.25 19.42 6.76
CA ALA A 56 83.55 18.48 7.81
C ALA A 56 82.82 17.15 7.63
N LYS A 57 83.45 16.07 8.09
CA LYS A 57 82.92 14.71 7.95
C LYS A 57 81.78 14.45 8.94
N VAL A 58 80.61 14.05 8.43
CA VAL A 58 79.46 13.62 9.25
C VAL A 58 79.73 12.22 9.80
N ARG A 59 79.58 12.04 11.11
CA ARG A 59 79.62 10.72 11.77
C ARG A 59 78.20 10.16 11.81
N GLY A 60 78.07 8.87 11.51
CA GLY A 60 76.85 8.13 11.14
C GLY A 60 75.54 8.46 11.87
N PHE A 61 74.45 8.29 11.13
CA PHE A 61 73.05 8.47 11.54
C PHE A 61 72.64 7.47 12.62
N SER A 62 72.54 7.92 13.87
CA SER A 62 71.45 7.54 14.77
C SER A 62 71.52 8.44 15.98
N LEU A 63 70.45 9.22 16.17
CA LEU A 63 70.23 10.16 17.27
C LEU A 63 71.08 11.44 17.17
N VAL A 64 70.38 12.57 17.20
CA VAL A 64 70.93 13.95 17.12
C VAL A 64 71.92 14.23 18.27
N GLU A 65 72.01 13.34 19.25
CA GLU A 65 72.71 13.50 20.53
C GLU A 65 74.21 13.08 20.51
N GLU A 66 74.71 12.40 19.47
CA GLU A 66 76.12 11.98 19.39
C GLU A 66 76.92 12.60 18.21
N GLY A 67 76.31 13.54 17.50
CA GLY A 67 76.89 14.18 16.30
C GLY A 67 77.86 15.33 16.60
N ARG A 68 78.72 15.68 15.62
CA ARG A 68 79.63 16.85 15.69
C ARG A 68 78.88 18.16 16.00
N CYS A 69 77.68 18.32 15.45
CA CYS A 69 76.87 19.52 15.69
C CYS A 69 76.38 19.59 17.14
N PHE A 70 76.09 18.45 17.78
CA PHE A 70 75.73 18.40 19.20
C PHE A 70 76.93 18.70 20.10
N SER A 71 78.10 18.10 19.84
CA SER A 71 79.31 18.32 20.66
C SER A 71 79.87 19.74 20.60
N LYS A 72 79.40 20.56 19.65
CA LYS A 72 79.74 21.98 19.53
C LYS A 72 78.56 22.92 19.81
N SER A 73 77.41 22.39 20.26
CA SER A 73 76.16 23.15 20.47
C SER A 73 75.75 23.99 19.26
N GLU A 74 75.88 23.43 18.05
CA GLU A 74 75.52 24.07 16.79
C GLU A 74 74.18 23.50 16.26
N ALA A 75 73.34 24.36 15.67
CA ALA A 75 72.09 23.93 15.05
C ALA A 75 72.34 22.93 13.90
N CYS A 76 71.76 21.74 14.01
CA CYS A 76 71.88 20.65 13.04
C CYS A 76 70.59 20.56 12.21
N SER A 77 70.51 21.30 11.11
CA SER A 77 69.40 21.19 10.15
C SER A 77 69.77 20.30 8.97
N TYR A 78 68.83 19.43 8.60
CA TYR A 78 68.81 18.73 7.32
C TYR A 78 67.71 19.38 6.50
N GLU A 79 68.06 20.05 5.39
CA GLU A 79 67.05 20.43 4.40
C GLU A 79 66.59 19.18 3.67
N THR A 80 65.28 18.92 3.68
CA THR A 80 64.67 17.94 2.79
C THR A 80 64.94 18.38 1.35
N PRO A 81 65.51 17.52 0.49
CA PRO A 81 65.75 17.91 -0.90
C PRO A 81 64.42 18.30 -1.54
N SER A 82 64.36 19.50 -2.13
CA SER A 82 63.16 19.96 -2.83
C SER A 82 62.86 18.98 -3.96
N VAL A 83 61.71 18.30 -3.89
CA VAL A 83 61.23 17.44 -4.97
C VAL A 83 61.17 18.30 -6.23
N PRO A 84 61.82 17.92 -7.34
CA PRO A 84 61.75 18.69 -8.57
C PRO A 84 60.29 18.91 -8.94
N VAL A 85 59.91 20.14 -9.30
CA VAL A 85 58.51 20.49 -9.62
C VAL A 85 57.90 19.56 -10.67
N ALA A 86 58.72 19.04 -11.59
CA ALA A 86 58.30 18.04 -12.58
C ALA A 86 57.91 16.68 -11.95
N VAL A 87 58.59 16.25 -10.90
CA VAL A 87 58.28 15.03 -10.15
C VAL A 87 57.03 15.23 -9.30
N GLN A 88 56.88 16.41 -8.68
CA GLN A 88 55.66 16.75 -7.93
C GLN A 88 54.43 16.76 -8.86
N LYS A 89 54.52 17.43 -10.01
CA LYS A 89 53.44 17.42 -11.02
C LYS A 89 53.11 16.01 -11.50
N LYS A 90 54.10 15.15 -11.70
CA LYS A 90 53.88 13.75 -12.11
C LYS A 90 53.22 12.93 -11.01
N TYR A 91 53.60 13.17 -9.76
CA TYR A 91 52.97 12.56 -8.58
C TYR A 91 51.50 12.98 -8.47
N ASP A 92 51.20 14.27 -8.65
CA ASP A 92 49.83 14.79 -8.58
C ASP A 92 48.96 14.21 -9.71
N ILE A 93 49.50 14.06 -10.93
CA ILE A 93 48.81 13.42 -12.06
C ILE A 93 48.50 11.94 -11.73
N LEU A 94 49.49 11.20 -11.23
CA LEU A 94 49.31 9.79 -10.88
C LEU A 94 48.36 9.58 -9.71
N LEU A 95 48.27 10.53 -8.76
CA LEU A 95 47.28 10.51 -7.69
C LEU A 95 45.85 10.61 -8.24
N VAL A 96 45.62 11.56 -9.16
CA VAL A 96 44.32 11.73 -9.81
C VAL A 96 43.95 10.48 -10.61
N GLU A 97 44.90 9.93 -11.37
CA GLU A 97 44.67 8.72 -12.16
C GLU A 97 44.35 7.52 -11.25
N ASN A 98 45.08 7.35 -10.14
CA ASN A 98 44.82 6.28 -9.17
C ASN A 98 43.42 6.41 -8.55
N GLN A 99 43.00 7.64 -8.25
CA GLN A 99 41.66 7.90 -7.73
C GLN A 99 40.57 7.48 -8.73
N GLN A 100 40.76 7.78 -10.02
CA GLN A 100 39.83 7.38 -11.06
C GLN A 100 39.75 5.85 -11.23
N TYR A 101 40.88 5.13 -11.13
CA TYR A 101 40.85 3.66 -11.14
C TYR A 101 40.12 3.07 -9.92
N ARG A 102 40.26 3.69 -8.74
CA ARG A 102 39.52 3.27 -7.54
C ARG A 102 38.02 3.47 -7.72
N GLU A 103 37.60 4.60 -8.28
CA GLU A 103 36.19 4.88 -8.58
C GLU A 103 35.60 3.85 -9.56
N LEU A 104 36.35 3.49 -10.60
CA LEU A 104 35.93 2.47 -11.56
C LEU A 104 35.79 1.09 -10.89
N PHE A 105 36.74 0.71 -10.03
CA PHE A 105 36.70 -0.57 -9.31
C PHE A 105 35.54 -0.62 -8.30
N ASP A 106 35.29 0.49 -7.61
CA ASP A 106 34.14 0.64 -6.72
C ASP A 106 32.81 0.51 -7.48
N ALA A 107 32.73 1.07 -8.69
CA ALA A 107 31.53 0.96 -9.53
C ALA A 107 31.24 -0.49 -9.94
N ILE A 108 32.27 -1.31 -10.20
CA ILE A 108 32.11 -2.74 -10.50
C ILE A 108 31.64 -3.51 -9.26
N ASN A 109 32.15 -3.19 -8.08
CA ASN A 109 31.84 -3.93 -6.85
C ASN A 109 30.49 -3.57 -6.22
N LYS A 110 30.04 -2.31 -6.37
CA LYS A 110 28.88 -1.78 -5.64
C LYS A 110 27.60 -1.70 -6.48
N LYS A 111 27.68 -1.70 -7.81
CA LYS A 111 26.49 -1.60 -8.68
C LYS A 111 25.79 -2.96 -8.84
N PRO A 112 24.49 -2.99 -9.18
CA PRO A 112 23.75 -4.22 -9.44
C PRO A 112 24.41 -5.09 -10.52
N GLU A 113 24.26 -6.41 -10.42
CA GLU A 113 24.99 -7.38 -11.24
C GLU A 113 24.86 -7.14 -12.76
N ARG A 114 23.67 -6.74 -13.24
CA ARG A 114 23.44 -6.40 -14.65
C ARG A 114 24.26 -5.19 -15.11
N GLU A 115 24.39 -4.16 -14.26
CA GLU A 115 25.19 -2.97 -14.56
C GLU A 115 26.69 -3.26 -14.46
N ALA A 116 27.10 -4.00 -13.43
CA ALA A 116 28.49 -4.43 -13.25
C ALA A 116 28.98 -5.27 -14.44
N GLN A 117 28.13 -6.19 -14.95
CA GLN A 117 28.42 -6.99 -16.14
C GLN A 117 28.57 -6.12 -17.42
N GLU A 118 27.77 -5.07 -17.57
CA GLU A 118 27.87 -4.16 -18.71
C GLU A 118 29.15 -3.29 -18.62
N ILE A 119 29.51 -2.83 -17.42
CA ILE A 119 30.79 -2.13 -17.18
C ILE A 119 31.96 -3.05 -17.53
N PHE A 120 31.92 -4.32 -17.06
CA PHE A 120 32.92 -5.32 -17.38
C PHE A 120 33.02 -5.58 -18.89
N LYS A 121 31.88 -5.70 -19.59
CA LYS A 121 31.84 -5.89 -21.04
C LYS A 121 32.48 -4.72 -21.80
N ARG A 122 32.21 -3.48 -21.37
CA ARG A 122 32.82 -2.25 -21.94
C ARG A 122 34.32 -2.17 -21.68
N LEU A 123 34.78 -2.57 -20.50
CA LEU A 123 36.21 -2.67 -20.19
C LEU A 123 36.92 -3.74 -21.02
N ARG A 124 36.22 -4.81 -21.43
CA ARG A 124 36.79 -5.82 -22.33
C ARG A 124 36.81 -5.40 -23.80
N SER A 125 36.03 -4.38 -24.18
CA SER A 125 35.90 -3.91 -25.56
C SER A 125 36.56 -2.55 -25.82
N SER A 126 37.03 -1.87 -24.77
CA SER A 126 37.80 -0.62 -24.85
C SER A 126 39.16 -0.79 -24.16
N ASP A 127 40.24 -0.41 -24.83
CA ASP A 127 41.59 -0.43 -24.27
C ASP A 127 41.88 0.76 -23.32
N GLN A 128 40.86 1.58 -23.01
CA GLN A 128 40.97 2.80 -22.20
C GLN A 128 39.96 2.78 -21.03
N PRO A 129 40.34 2.28 -19.84
CA PRO A 129 39.43 2.15 -18.69
C PRO A 129 38.86 3.49 -18.19
N LEU A 130 39.64 4.57 -18.27
CA LEU A 130 39.22 5.90 -17.81
C LEU A 130 38.14 6.52 -18.73
N ALA A 131 38.17 6.21 -20.04
CA ALA A 131 37.13 6.63 -20.96
C ALA A 131 35.78 5.92 -20.67
N VAL A 132 35.84 4.67 -20.19
CA VAL A 132 34.65 3.95 -19.71
C VAL A 132 34.07 4.67 -18.49
N LEU A 133 34.91 5.03 -17.51
CA LEU A 133 34.50 5.81 -16.34
C LEU A 133 33.88 7.17 -16.74
N GLU A 134 34.46 7.89 -17.68
CA GLU A 134 33.91 9.16 -18.17
C GLU A 134 32.55 8.97 -18.87
N SER A 135 32.42 7.95 -19.73
CA SER A 135 31.15 7.63 -20.38
C SER A 135 30.06 7.24 -19.37
N MET A 136 30.44 6.58 -18.28
CA MET A 136 29.54 6.26 -17.18
C MET A 136 29.10 7.52 -16.44
N LYS A 137 30.03 8.42 -16.12
CA LYS A 137 29.72 9.71 -15.47
C LYS A 137 28.83 10.59 -16.35
N GLN A 138 29.06 10.59 -17.66
CA GLN A 138 28.22 11.30 -18.63
C GLN A 138 26.82 10.67 -18.74
N ALA A 139 26.72 9.35 -18.76
CA ALA A 139 25.43 8.64 -18.74
C ALA A 139 24.67 8.91 -17.42
N GLU A 140 25.35 8.88 -16.27
CA GLU A 140 24.76 9.22 -14.96
C GLU A 140 24.31 10.69 -14.89
N ALA A 141 24.99 11.60 -15.59
CA ALA A 141 24.58 13.00 -15.69
C ALA A 141 23.34 13.21 -16.58
N LEU A 142 23.09 12.30 -17.53
CA LEU A 142 21.92 12.33 -18.43
C LEU A 142 20.72 11.56 -17.88
N LEU A 143 20.93 10.65 -16.93
CA LEU A 143 19.84 10.02 -16.20
C LEU A 143 19.22 11.02 -15.22
N PRO A 144 17.87 11.05 -15.06
CA PRO A 144 17.26 11.75 -13.96
C PRO A 144 17.89 11.19 -12.67
N LYS A 145 18.55 12.05 -11.88
CA LYS A 145 19.01 11.66 -10.54
C LYS A 145 17.80 11.08 -9.81
N PRO A 146 17.91 9.94 -9.09
CA PRO A 146 16.83 9.47 -8.24
C PRO A 146 16.45 10.66 -7.37
N SER A 147 15.19 11.07 -7.49
CA SER A 147 14.64 12.26 -6.86
C SER A 147 15.13 12.32 -5.42
N THR A 148 16.03 13.24 -5.13
CA THR A 148 16.09 13.78 -3.77
C THR A 148 14.71 14.38 -3.60
N ASN A 149 13.93 13.75 -2.71
CA ASN A 149 12.54 14.07 -2.51
C ASN A 149 12.43 15.59 -2.36
N THR A 150 11.73 16.24 -3.28
CA THR A 150 11.68 17.72 -3.35
C THR A 150 11.14 18.35 -2.07
N TRP A 151 10.51 17.55 -1.20
CA TRP A 151 9.99 17.94 0.09
C TRP A 151 11.01 17.92 1.25
N ASP A 152 12.14 17.18 1.14
CA ASP A 152 13.21 17.19 2.17
C ASP A 152 13.86 18.58 2.32
N SER A 153 13.73 19.42 1.29
CA SER A 153 14.30 20.77 1.27
C SER A 153 13.38 21.85 1.85
N ASP A 154 12.08 21.56 2.10
CA ASP A 154 11.14 22.51 2.72
C ASP A 154 11.00 22.20 4.23
N PRO A 155 11.53 23.07 5.12
CA PRO A 155 11.45 22.85 6.58
C PRO A 155 10.03 22.70 7.11
N ARG A 156 9.02 23.27 6.43
CA ARG A 156 7.61 23.12 6.83
C ARG A 156 7.14 21.70 6.56
N LEU A 157 7.44 21.14 5.39
CA LEU A 157 7.06 19.76 5.04
C LEU A 157 7.76 18.75 5.95
N ALA A 158 9.03 18.96 6.25
CA ALA A 158 9.77 18.14 7.21
C ALA A 158 9.14 18.18 8.63
N PHE A 159 8.71 19.37 9.10
CA PHE A 159 7.99 19.48 10.38
C PHE A 159 6.64 18.75 10.37
N PHE A 160 5.87 18.87 9.28
CA PHE A 160 4.60 18.18 9.14
C PHE A 160 4.78 16.66 9.13
N ASP A 161 5.78 16.16 8.41
CA ASP A 161 6.13 14.74 8.37
C ASP A 161 6.56 14.24 9.75
N GLN A 162 7.46 14.96 10.44
CA GLN A 162 7.89 14.60 11.80
C GLN A 162 6.71 14.52 12.78
N LYS A 163 5.79 15.48 12.73
CA LYS A 163 4.58 15.46 13.58
C LYS A 163 3.69 14.26 13.25
N ALA A 164 3.59 13.88 11.96
CA ALA A 164 2.87 12.70 11.56
C ALA A 164 3.50 11.43 12.13
N PHE A 165 4.83 11.32 12.07
CA PHE A 165 5.59 10.22 12.66
C PHE A 165 5.36 10.08 14.17
N GLU A 166 5.42 11.19 14.91
CA GLU A 166 5.20 11.22 16.37
C GLU A 166 3.78 10.81 16.75
N SER A 167 2.78 11.19 15.95
CA SER A 167 1.38 10.84 16.19
C SER A 167 1.02 9.41 15.77
N SER A 168 1.88 8.75 14.99
CA SER A 168 1.60 7.43 14.43
C SER A 168 1.96 6.32 15.40
N VAL A 169 0.99 5.47 15.74
CA VAL A 169 1.23 4.30 16.60
C VAL A 169 1.90 3.14 15.87
N ILE A 170 1.84 3.12 14.53
CA ILE A 170 2.62 2.22 13.68
C ILE A 170 3.62 3.06 12.90
N GLN A 171 4.88 3.00 13.32
CA GLN A 171 6.00 3.67 12.66
C GLN A 171 6.72 2.70 11.72
N VAL A 172 6.89 3.13 10.47
CA VAL A 172 7.50 2.37 9.36
C VAL A 172 8.30 3.33 8.46
N PRO A 173 9.38 2.86 7.82
CA PRO A 173 10.14 3.70 6.89
C PRO A 173 9.41 3.84 5.55
N ALA A 174 9.57 4.98 4.88
CA ALA A 174 9.08 5.21 3.52
C ALA A 174 9.97 4.50 2.49
N LYS A 175 11.29 4.62 2.60
CA LYS A 175 12.23 3.91 1.71
C LYS A 175 12.52 2.49 2.23
N PRO A 176 12.70 1.49 1.35
CA PRO A 176 12.71 1.57 -0.11
C PRO A 176 11.31 1.56 -0.77
N TRP A 177 10.24 1.45 0.00
CA TRP A 177 8.88 1.19 -0.47
C TRP A 177 8.25 2.29 -1.32
N THR A 178 8.56 3.54 -1.03
CA THR A 178 8.01 4.69 -1.76
C THR A 178 8.92 5.90 -1.70
N THR A 179 8.82 6.74 -2.74
CA THR A 179 9.48 8.06 -2.79
C THR A 179 8.49 9.23 -2.70
N VAL A 180 7.18 8.96 -2.70
CA VAL A 180 6.14 9.99 -2.75
C VAL A 180 6.13 10.88 -1.49
N ALA A 181 6.32 10.30 -0.30
CA ALA A 181 6.29 11.01 0.98
C ALA A 181 7.32 10.45 1.97
N GLY A 182 7.46 11.13 3.12
CA GLY A 182 8.39 10.75 4.18
C GLY A 182 7.85 9.70 5.14
N ASP A 183 8.73 9.24 6.02
CA ASP A 183 8.45 8.19 7.00
C ASP A 183 7.22 8.52 7.86
N GLY A 184 7.02 9.80 8.18
CA GLY A 184 5.91 10.25 9.01
C GLY A 184 4.56 10.15 8.33
N ILE A 185 4.41 10.70 7.14
CA ILE A 185 3.16 10.61 6.37
C ILE A 185 2.86 9.15 6.03
N VAL A 186 3.87 8.36 5.62
CA VAL A 186 3.67 6.93 5.34
C VAL A 186 3.22 6.19 6.62
N SER A 187 3.85 6.44 7.76
CA SER A 187 3.46 5.85 9.05
C SER A 187 2.02 6.18 9.45
N GLU A 188 1.57 7.42 9.21
CA GLU A 188 0.19 7.83 9.50
C GLU A 188 -0.81 7.09 8.60
N LEU A 189 -0.53 7.03 7.28
CA LEU A 189 -1.39 6.34 6.32
C LEU A 189 -1.47 4.84 6.59
N ILE A 190 -0.35 4.19 6.92
CA ILE A 190 -0.32 2.77 7.30
C ILE A 190 -1.08 2.54 8.62
N THR A 191 -0.90 3.41 9.61
CA THR A 191 -1.66 3.36 10.87
C THR A 191 -3.16 3.43 10.61
N ASP A 192 -3.59 4.43 9.83
CA ASP A 192 -4.99 4.69 9.52
C ASP A 192 -5.63 3.55 8.68
N PHE A 193 -4.86 2.91 7.80
CA PHE A 193 -5.29 1.70 7.08
C PHE A 193 -5.65 0.55 8.02
N PHE A 194 -4.81 0.27 9.02
CA PHE A 194 -5.07 -0.80 9.98
C PHE A 194 -6.21 -0.45 10.94
N ILE A 195 -6.44 0.83 11.24
CA ILE A 195 -7.58 1.29 12.04
C ILE A 195 -8.90 1.05 11.30
N TRP A 196 -8.99 1.41 10.02
CA TRP A 196 -10.26 1.44 9.29
C TRP A 196 -10.44 0.28 8.31
N ASP A 197 -9.67 0.27 7.22
CA ASP A 197 -9.93 -0.62 6.09
C ASP A 197 -9.63 -2.08 6.48
N ASN A 198 -8.44 -2.37 7.02
CA ASN A 198 -8.05 -3.74 7.37
C ASN A 198 -8.81 -4.30 8.59
N SER A 199 -9.42 -3.43 9.40
CA SER A 199 -10.21 -3.86 10.55
C SER A 199 -11.54 -4.49 10.16
N TYR A 200 -12.06 -4.21 8.95
CA TYR A 200 -13.37 -4.75 8.53
C TYR A 200 -13.59 -4.90 7.02
N MET A 201 -13.45 -3.82 6.25
CA MET A 201 -13.80 -3.80 4.83
C MET A 201 -12.82 -4.62 3.98
N PHE A 202 -11.53 -4.53 4.29
CA PHE A 202 -10.43 -5.18 3.56
C PHE A 202 -9.50 -5.97 4.50
N PRO A 203 -10.00 -6.99 5.23
CA PRO A 203 -9.26 -7.65 6.31
C PRO A 203 -8.33 -8.76 5.79
N VAL A 204 -7.49 -8.40 4.82
CA VAL A 204 -6.63 -9.34 4.08
C VAL A 204 -5.18 -9.34 4.57
N LEU A 205 -4.73 -8.28 5.24
CA LEU A 205 -3.34 -8.15 5.70
C LEU A 205 -3.21 -8.60 7.16
N ASP A 206 -2.11 -9.28 7.45
CA ASP A 206 -1.62 -9.43 8.81
C ASP A 206 -0.72 -8.28 9.19
N ARG A 207 -1.14 -7.53 10.22
CA ARG A 207 -0.49 -6.28 10.62
C ARG A 207 0.95 -6.51 11.06
N ILE A 208 1.19 -7.53 11.88
CA ILE A 208 2.51 -7.80 12.45
C ILE A 208 3.47 -8.16 11.32
N THR A 209 3.12 -9.17 10.51
CA THR A 209 3.96 -9.65 9.42
C THR A 209 4.25 -8.55 8.38
N PHE A 210 3.22 -7.80 7.96
CA PHE A 210 3.39 -6.71 7.00
C PHE A 210 4.29 -5.59 7.52
N VAL A 211 4.06 -5.14 8.77
CA VAL A 211 4.84 -4.05 9.38
C VAL A 211 6.28 -4.47 9.64
N ASP A 212 6.52 -5.70 10.06
CA ASP A 212 7.87 -6.21 10.30
C ASP A 212 8.67 -6.31 9.00
N GLU A 213 8.06 -6.81 7.92
CA GLU A 213 8.69 -6.79 6.58
C GLU A 213 8.95 -5.35 6.10
N MET A 214 8.01 -4.43 6.32
CA MET A 214 8.21 -3.02 5.95
C MET A 214 9.37 -2.36 6.73
N ARG A 215 9.51 -2.69 8.02
CA ARG A 215 10.61 -2.19 8.88
C ARG A 215 11.97 -2.79 8.57
N ALA A 216 12.01 -4.00 8.01
CA ALA A 216 13.26 -4.61 7.57
C ALA A 216 13.96 -3.76 6.48
N GLY A 217 13.18 -3.00 5.71
CA GLY A 217 13.72 -2.03 4.74
C GLY A 217 14.40 -2.67 3.54
N ASP A 218 14.06 -3.92 3.23
CA ASP A 218 14.57 -4.68 2.09
C ASP A 218 13.37 -5.21 1.29
N ASP A 219 13.24 -4.79 0.04
CA ASP A 219 12.14 -5.16 -0.86
C ASP A 219 12.46 -6.38 -1.75
N THR A 220 13.66 -6.96 -1.63
CA THR A 220 14.11 -8.07 -2.49
C THR A 220 13.66 -9.45 -2.02
N GLU A 221 13.56 -9.67 -0.71
CA GLU A 221 13.29 -10.98 -0.08
C GLU A 221 12.00 -10.99 0.78
N VAL A 222 11.02 -10.13 0.46
CA VAL A 222 9.73 -10.04 1.18
C VAL A 222 8.60 -10.79 0.51
N LYS A 223 7.67 -11.32 1.32
CA LYS A 223 6.59 -12.20 0.86
C LYS A 223 5.20 -11.61 1.05
N TRP A 224 5.02 -10.76 2.06
CA TRP A 224 3.73 -10.22 2.50
C TRP A 224 3.65 -8.69 2.38
N CYS A 225 4.76 -8.03 2.09
CA CYS A 225 4.90 -6.61 1.75
C CYS A 225 5.44 -6.46 0.32
N SER A 226 5.19 -5.30 -0.30
CA SER A 226 5.78 -4.90 -1.58
C SER A 226 5.63 -3.38 -1.77
N PRO A 227 6.49 -2.73 -2.58
CA PRO A 227 6.28 -1.34 -2.96
C PRO A 227 4.91 -1.07 -3.59
N LEU A 228 4.41 -1.98 -4.45
CA LEU A 228 3.07 -1.91 -5.03
C LEU A 228 2.00 -1.82 -3.94
N LEU A 229 2.04 -2.73 -2.96
CA LEU A 229 1.06 -2.78 -1.88
C LEU A 229 1.14 -1.55 -0.96
N VAL A 230 2.33 -1.12 -0.57
CA VAL A 230 2.54 0.07 0.27
C VAL A 230 1.97 1.32 -0.41
N ASN A 231 2.31 1.54 -1.68
CA ASN A 231 1.79 2.67 -2.45
C ASN A 231 0.27 2.59 -2.65
N ALA A 232 -0.29 1.40 -2.88
CA ALA A 232 -1.74 1.23 -3.00
C ALA A 232 -2.50 1.53 -1.69
N ILE A 233 -1.94 1.14 -0.53
CA ILE A 233 -2.48 1.51 0.79
C ILE A 233 -2.44 3.03 0.97
N CYS A 234 -1.28 3.64 0.69
CA CYS A 234 -1.09 5.08 0.85
C CYS A 234 -2.02 5.88 -0.07
N ALA A 235 -2.19 5.46 -1.33
CA ALA A 235 -3.12 6.06 -2.27
C ALA A 235 -4.56 6.07 -1.73
N LYS A 236 -5.01 4.93 -1.20
CA LYS A 236 -6.35 4.77 -0.64
C LYS A 236 -6.56 5.67 0.59
N ARG A 237 -5.64 5.63 1.54
CA ARG A 237 -5.79 6.34 2.83
C ARG A 237 -5.60 7.84 2.70
N CYS A 238 -4.80 8.30 1.74
CA CYS A 238 -4.58 9.72 1.51
C CYS A 238 -5.88 10.47 1.14
N LEU A 239 -6.89 9.78 0.60
CA LEU A 239 -8.24 10.35 0.38
C LEU A 239 -8.98 10.70 1.68
N MET A 240 -8.64 10.04 2.79
CA MET A 240 -9.38 10.09 4.05
C MET A 240 -8.65 10.87 5.14
N VAL A 241 -7.31 10.88 5.13
CA VAL A 241 -6.49 11.56 6.14
C VAL A 241 -6.30 13.04 5.80
N GLU A 242 -6.75 13.92 6.70
CA GLU A 242 -6.71 15.37 6.51
C GLU A 242 -5.29 15.92 6.33
N ARG A 243 -4.32 15.41 7.09
CA ARG A 243 -2.92 15.83 6.96
C ARG A 243 -2.34 15.48 5.58
N GLY A 244 -2.73 14.34 5.01
CA GLY A 244 -2.38 13.97 3.63
C GLY A 244 -2.93 14.97 2.60
N LYS A 245 -4.17 15.44 2.80
CA LYS A 245 -4.77 16.49 1.95
C LYS A 245 -4.02 17.82 2.10
N GLN A 246 -3.71 18.24 3.32
CA GLN A 246 -2.94 19.47 3.59
C GLN A 246 -1.53 19.42 2.99
N PHE A 247 -0.85 18.28 3.10
CA PHE A 247 0.45 18.06 2.48
C PHE A 247 0.37 18.19 0.94
N GLY A 248 -0.69 17.67 0.33
CA GLY A 248 -0.97 17.85 -1.09
C GLY A 248 -1.15 19.31 -1.49
N VAL A 249 -1.93 20.07 -0.71
CA VAL A 249 -2.12 21.52 -0.93
C VAL A 249 -0.80 22.28 -0.84
N MET A 250 0.03 21.98 0.16
CA MET A 250 1.33 22.65 0.35
C MET A 250 2.33 22.36 -0.78
N THR A 251 2.29 21.15 -1.34
CA THR A 251 3.18 20.72 -2.42
C THR A 251 2.62 21.05 -3.81
N GLY A 252 1.37 21.50 -3.91
CA GLY A 252 0.66 21.68 -5.18
C GLY A 252 0.42 20.36 -5.93
N ARG A 253 0.46 19.22 -5.23
CA ARG A 253 0.31 17.88 -5.81
C ARG A 253 -0.87 17.15 -5.17
N ASN A 254 -1.58 16.34 -5.95
CA ASN A 254 -2.51 15.38 -5.38
C ASN A 254 -1.72 14.14 -4.92
N LEU A 255 -1.52 14.04 -3.60
CA LEU A 255 -0.68 13.00 -3.02
C LEU A 255 -1.28 11.60 -3.22
N SER A 256 -2.62 11.47 -3.17
CA SER A 256 -3.32 10.21 -3.46
C SER A 256 -3.09 9.75 -4.90
N GLU A 257 -3.15 10.66 -5.88
CA GLU A 257 -2.86 10.35 -7.28
C GLU A 257 -1.39 10.01 -7.51
N SER A 258 -0.47 10.65 -6.78
CA SER A 258 0.96 10.37 -6.85
C SER A 258 1.27 8.95 -6.37
N PHE A 259 0.76 8.56 -5.20
CA PHE A 259 0.85 7.18 -4.71
C PHE A 259 0.18 6.18 -5.66
N LEU A 260 -0.97 6.53 -6.23
CA LEU A 260 -1.68 5.66 -7.16
C LEU A 260 -0.87 5.43 -8.45
N ALA A 261 -0.19 6.46 -8.96
CA ALA A 261 0.69 6.36 -10.11
C ALA A 261 1.91 5.48 -9.81
N GLU A 262 2.54 5.66 -8.64
CA GLU A 262 3.68 4.84 -8.21
C GLU A 262 3.28 3.36 -8.04
N ALA A 263 2.11 3.08 -7.44
CA ALA A 263 1.58 1.72 -7.33
C ALA A 263 1.37 1.05 -8.71
N LYS A 264 0.84 1.79 -9.68
CA LYS A 264 0.66 1.30 -11.07
C LYS A 264 2.00 1.06 -11.76
N SER A 265 2.98 1.93 -11.56
CA SER A 265 4.33 1.76 -12.10
C SER A 265 5.00 0.49 -11.55
N HIS A 266 4.85 0.20 -10.26
CA HIS A 266 5.36 -1.05 -9.68
C HIS A 266 4.66 -2.28 -10.27
N PHE A 267 3.33 -2.22 -10.45
CA PHE A 267 2.59 -3.29 -11.10
C PHE A 267 3.08 -3.58 -12.53
N GLU A 268 3.33 -2.53 -13.31
CA GLU A 268 3.90 -2.67 -14.66
C GLU A 268 5.31 -3.27 -14.64
N ALA A 269 6.13 -2.91 -13.64
CA ALA A 269 7.47 -3.46 -13.46
C ALA A 269 7.48 -4.95 -13.09
N GLU A 270 6.44 -5.46 -12.41
CA GLU A 270 6.31 -6.89 -12.05
C GLU A 270 6.00 -7.80 -13.24
N GLN A 271 5.68 -7.25 -14.42
CA GLN A 271 5.47 -7.98 -15.68
C GLN A 271 4.47 -9.15 -15.56
N GLY A 272 3.42 -8.96 -14.76
CA GLY A 272 2.34 -9.94 -14.58
C GLY A 272 2.67 -11.12 -13.66
N ARG A 273 3.76 -11.08 -12.90
CA ARG A 273 4.10 -12.13 -11.92
C ARG A 273 3.06 -12.17 -10.79
N PRO A 274 2.30 -13.27 -10.61
CA PRO A 274 1.29 -13.34 -9.55
C PRO A 274 1.96 -13.49 -8.17
N SER A 275 1.59 -12.61 -7.24
CA SER A 275 2.00 -12.66 -5.82
C SER A 275 0.82 -12.26 -4.92
N ILE A 276 0.85 -12.62 -3.64
CA ILE A 276 -0.20 -12.19 -2.70
C ILE A 276 -0.21 -10.65 -2.55
N PRO A 277 0.94 -9.97 -2.37
CA PRO A 277 0.97 -8.51 -2.30
C PRO A 277 0.46 -7.83 -3.59
N ALA A 278 0.73 -8.39 -4.77
CA ALA A 278 0.19 -7.88 -6.03
C ALA A 278 -1.35 -7.96 -6.06
N VAL A 279 -1.93 -9.11 -5.69
CA VAL A 279 -3.40 -9.26 -5.60
C VAL A 279 -3.99 -8.25 -4.62
N GLN A 280 -3.40 -8.11 -3.42
CA GLN A 280 -3.87 -7.18 -2.40
C GLN A 280 -3.79 -5.72 -2.88
N GLY A 281 -2.68 -5.33 -3.48
CA GLY A 281 -2.48 -3.97 -3.95
C GLY A 281 -3.36 -3.62 -5.16
N LEU A 282 -3.56 -4.55 -6.10
CA LEU A 282 -4.51 -4.36 -7.21
C LEU A 282 -5.96 -4.16 -6.73
N LEU A 283 -6.38 -4.89 -5.68
CA LEU A 283 -7.70 -4.68 -5.07
C LEU A 283 -7.79 -3.32 -4.37
N LEU A 284 -6.72 -2.84 -3.76
CA LEU A 284 -6.66 -1.48 -3.18
C LEU A 284 -6.67 -0.38 -4.24
N ILE A 285 -6.01 -0.58 -5.38
CA ILE A 285 -6.10 0.31 -6.54
C ILE A 285 -7.56 0.40 -7.00
N TYR A 286 -8.23 -0.73 -7.18
CA TYR A 286 -9.67 -0.74 -7.51
C TYR A 286 -10.51 0.01 -6.46
N LEU A 287 -10.29 -0.25 -5.16
CA LEU A 287 -11.01 0.43 -4.08
C LEU A 287 -10.75 1.94 -4.01
N THR A 288 -9.58 2.39 -4.43
CA THR A 288 -9.23 3.82 -4.53
C THR A 288 -9.99 4.45 -5.70
N MET A 289 -10.03 3.79 -6.85
CA MET A 289 -10.78 4.25 -8.02
C MET A 289 -12.29 4.25 -7.75
N ALA A 290 -12.83 3.22 -7.10
CA ALA A 290 -14.24 3.17 -6.72
C ALA A 290 -14.61 4.32 -5.74
N ALA A 291 -13.76 4.61 -4.76
CA ALA A 291 -14.01 5.71 -3.80
C ALA A 291 -14.00 7.12 -4.44
N THR A 292 -13.48 7.24 -5.65
CA THR A 292 -13.44 8.50 -6.42
C THR A 292 -14.47 8.53 -7.56
N GLY A 293 -15.37 7.55 -7.62
CA GLY A 293 -16.42 7.46 -8.65
C GLY A 293 -15.96 6.84 -9.98
N LYS A 294 -14.86 6.08 -9.98
CA LYS A 294 -14.23 5.51 -11.17
C LYS A 294 -14.14 3.99 -11.13
N ASP A 295 -15.15 3.29 -10.59
CA ASP A 295 -15.11 1.82 -10.43
C ASP A 295 -15.04 1.09 -11.77
N ARG A 296 -15.72 1.58 -12.81
CA ARG A 296 -15.70 0.96 -14.16
C ARG A 296 -14.29 0.95 -14.74
N ALA A 297 -13.59 2.07 -14.64
CA ALA A 297 -12.19 2.18 -15.06
C ALA A 297 -11.26 1.34 -14.17
N GLY A 298 -11.61 1.18 -12.89
CA GLY A 298 -10.86 0.34 -11.94
C GLY A 298 -11.05 -1.17 -12.14
N LEU A 299 -12.05 -1.59 -12.90
CA LEU A 299 -12.42 -2.99 -13.06
C LEU A 299 -11.27 -3.86 -13.58
N ILE A 300 -10.40 -3.31 -14.43
CA ILE A 300 -9.22 -4.01 -14.94
C ILE A 300 -8.31 -4.52 -13.81
N TYR A 301 -8.11 -3.72 -12.76
CA TYR A 301 -7.26 -4.10 -11.62
C TYR A 301 -7.92 -5.19 -10.78
N ARG A 302 -9.23 -5.10 -10.55
CA ARG A 302 -10.01 -6.14 -9.83
C ARG A 302 -9.99 -7.47 -10.57
N LEU A 303 -10.29 -7.47 -11.87
CA LEU A 303 -10.29 -8.70 -12.68
C LEU A 303 -8.89 -9.31 -12.77
N THR A 304 -7.86 -8.49 -12.93
CA THR A 304 -6.47 -8.95 -12.93
C THR A 304 -6.07 -9.55 -11.59
N ALA A 305 -6.48 -8.93 -10.47
CA ALA A 305 -6.25 -9.48 -9.13
C ALA A 305 -6.88 -10.86 -8.95
N TYR A 306 -8.10 -11.06 -9.47
CA TYR A 306 -8.79 -12.35 -9.37
C TYR A 306 -8.15 -13.42 -10.25
N GLU A 307 -7.68 -13.04 -11.43
CA GLU A 307 -6.95 -13.95 -12.29
C GLU A 307 -5.61 -14.36 -11.64
N MET A 308 -4.86 -13.42 -11.08
CA MET A 308 -3.65 -13.71 -10.31
C MET A 308 -3.95 -14.60 -9.10
N LEU A 309 -5.03 -14.35 -8.35
CA LEU A 309 -5.45 -15.17 -7.22
C LEU A 309 -5.71 -16.63 -7.62
N LYS A 310 -6.36 -16.85 -8.77
CA LYS A 310 -6.58 -18.19 -9.34
C LYS A 310 -5.25 -18.86 -9.70
N GLN A 311 -4.34 -18.13 -10.33
CA GLN A 311 -3.01 -18.63 -10.71
C GLN A 311 -2.16 -19.04 -9.50
N LEU A 312 -2.29 -18.33 -8.37
CA LEU A 312 -1.61 -18.66 -7.13
C LEU A 312 -2.05 -20.01 -6.54
N ARG A 313 -3.26 -20.50 -6.88
CA ARG A 313 -3.81 -21.79 -6.40
C ARG A 313 -3.68 -21.97 -4.87
N LEU A 314 -3.92 -20.90 -4.12
CA LEU A 314 -3.64 -20.84 -2.67
C LEU A 314 -4.39 -21.92 -1.88
N GLU A 315 -5.64 -22.21 -2.20
CA GLU A 315 -6.39 -23.30 -1.53
C GLU A 315 -5.81 -24.69 -1.81
N ALA A 316 -5.38 -24.94 -3.05
CA ALA A 316 -4.77 -26.22 -3.41
C ALA A 316 -3.44 -26.39 -2.68
N ARG A 317 -2.64 -25.32 -2.60
CA ARG A 317 -1.39 -25.29 -1.80
C ARG A 317 -1.67 -25.52 -0.32
N TYR A 318 -2.71 -24.89 0.22
CA TYR A 318 -3.15 -25.10 1.61
C TYR A 318 -3.52 -26.56 1.88
N LYS A 319 -4.33 -27.17 1.00
CA LYS A 319 -4.75 -28.58 1.12
C LYS A 319 -3.56 -29.54 1.01
N ALA A 320 -2.65 -29.30 0.06
CA ALA A 320 -1.44 -30.10 -0.09
C ALA A 320 -0.51 -29.99 1.14
N ALA A 321 -0.31 -28.79 1.67
CA ALA A 321 0.49 -28.56 2.87
C ALA A 321 -0.13 -29.24 4.11
N LYS A 322 -1.45 -29.18 4.28
CA LYS A 322 -2.16 -29.85 5.39
C LYS A 322 -1.94 -31.37 5.41
N ASN A 323 -1.86 -32.00 4.24
CA ASN A 323 -1.66 -33.44 4.13
C ASN A 323 -0.23 -33.87 4.51
N ASN A 324 0.71 -32.93 4.53
CA ASN A 324 2.09 -33.12 4.98
C ASN A 324 2.21 -32.58 6.42
N VAL A 325 2.01 -33.42 7.44
CA VAL A 325 2.22 -33.05 8.87
C VAL A 325 3.62 -32.42 9.03
N PRO A 326 3.76 -31.18 9.55
CA PRO A 326 3.39 -30.80 10.93
C PRO A 326 2.51 -29.49 10.98
N PRO A 327 2.35 -28.76 12.12
CA PRO A 327 1.18 -27.91 12.40
C PRO A 327 1.00 -26.75 11.40
N GLN A 328 -0.21 -26.16 11.35
CA GLN A 328 -0.54 -24.97 10.55
C GLN A 328 0.59 -23.95 10.62
N THR A 329 1.37 -23.82 9.55
CA THR A 329 2.47 -22.87 9.51
C THR A 329 1.91 -21.45 9.56
N HIS A 330 2.70 -20.48 10.04
CA HIS A 330 2.32 -19.07 10.03
C HIS A 330 1.79 -18.65 8.64
N ASP A 331 2.49 -19.06 7.58
CA ASP A 331 2.10 -18.86 6.19
C ASP A 331 0.72 -19.43 5.83
N MET A 332 0.34 -20.59 6.37
CA MET A 332 -0.99 -21.17 6.15
C MET A 332 -2.08 -20.32 6.79
N MET A 333 -1.85 -19.80 8.01
CA MET A 333 -2.79 -18.90 8.68
C MET A 333 -2.95 -17.59 7.90
N LEU A 334 -1.84 -17.01 7.43
CA LEU A 334 -1.85 -15.79 6.61
C LEU A 334 -2.54 -16.00 5.25
N THR A 335 -2.36 -17.18 4.65
CA THR A 335 -3.05 -17.57 3.42
C THR A 335 -4.55 -17.67 3.63
N SER A 336 -4.99 -18.33 4.71
CA SER A 336 -6.42 -18.39 5.07
C SER A 336 -6.99 -16.99 5.30
N LYS A 337 -6.25 -16.09 5.96
CA LYS A 337 -6.66 -14.70 6.20
C LYS A 337 -6.83 -13.93 4.91
N THR A 338 -5.88 -14.08 3.99
CA THR A 338 -5.96 -13.48 2.65
C THR A 338 -7.19 -13.97 1.89
N LEU A 339 -7.40 -15.29 1.82
CA LEU A 339 -8.53 -15.88 1.10
C LEU A 339 -9.88 -15.43 1.66
N TRP A 340 -10.07 -15.54 2.99
CA TRP A 340 -11.30 -15.10 3.64
C TRP A 340 -11.50 -13.59 3.54
N GLY A 341 -10.44 -12.79 3.69
CA GLY A 341 -10.54 -11.33 3.56
C GLY A 341 -10.93 -10.89 2.14
N ILE A 342 -10.41 -11.56 1.11
CA ILE A 342 -10.80 -11.29 -0.28
C ILE A 342 -12.26 -11.71 -0.52
N PHE A 343 -12.70 -12.84 0.02
CA PHE A 343 -14.11 -13.26 -0.07
C PHE A 343 -15.06 -12.26 0.60
N LEU A 344 -14.72 -11.75 1.79
CA LEU A 344 -15.50 -10.72 2.49
C LEU A 344 -15.58 -9.43 1.66
N LEU A 345 -14.47 -9.02 1.05
CA LEU A 345 -14.45 -7.86 0.16
C LEU A 345 -15.34 -8.08 -1.07
N GLU A 346 -15.13 -9.19 -1.80
CA GLU A 346 -15.89 -9.48 -3.02
C GLU A 346 -17.39 -9.66 -2.72
N SER A 347 -17.78 -10.25 -1.60
CA SER A 347 -19.20 -10.39 -1.23
C SER A 347 -19.91 -9.02 -1.14
N ARG A 348 -19.22 -8.00 -0.61
CA ARG A 348 -19.76 -6.64 -0.56
C ARG A 348 -19.77 -5.97 -1.93
N ILE A 349 -18.71 -6.17 -2.72
CA ILE A 349 -18.65 -5.66 -4.10
C ILE A 349 -19.78 -6.26 -4.94
N ALA A 350 -19.98 -7.58 -4.85
CA ALA A 350 -20.95 -8.36 -5.60
C ALA A 350 -22.39 -7.83 -5.42
N TYR A 351 -22.73 -7.38 -4.21
CA TYR A 351 -23.98 -6.67 -3.94
C TYR A 351 -24.19 -5.46 -4.85
N PHE A 352 -23.20 -4.56 -4.97
CA PHE A 352 -23.32 -3.36 -5.82
C PHE A 352 -23.44 -3.68 -7.31
N TYR A 353 -23.01 -4.87 -7.75
CA TYR A 353 -23.18 -5.32 -9.12
C TYR A 353 -24.40 -6.23 -9.31
N ASN A 354 -25.19 -6.46 -8.25
CA ASN A 354 -26.37 -7.33 -8.24
C ASN A 354 -26.09 -8.70 -8.87
N ARG A 355 -24.93 -9.28 -8.51
CA ARG A 355 -24.47 -10.57 -9.00
C ARG A 355 -23.92 -11.39 -7.83
N PRO A 356 -23.96 -12.72 -7.90
CA PRO A 356 -23.25 -13.54 -6.92
C PRO A 356 -21.76 -13.22 -6.91
N SER A 357 -21.12 -13.36 -5.75
CA SER A 357 -19.67 -13.24 -5.61
C SER A 357 -18.96 -14.13 -6.63
N THR A 358 -18.02 -13.56 -7.39
CA THR A 358 -17.23 -14.34 -8.34
C THR A 358 -16.22 -15.26 -7.63
N ILE A 359 -15.90 -14.94 -6.37
CA ILE A 359 -15.07 -15.74 -5.49
C ILE A 359 -16.00 -16.47 -4.50
N PRO A 360 -16.06 -17.81 -4.55
CA PRO A 360 -16.90 -18.56 -3.61
C PRO A 360 -16.31 -18.54 -2.19
N PRO A 361 -17.11 -18.93 -1.17
CA PRO A 361 -16.61 -19.11 0.19
C PRO A 361 -15.37 -20.03 0.21
N PRO A 362 -14.25 -19.59 0.81
CA PRO A 362 -13.01 -20.36 0.78
C PRO A 362 -13.12 -21.71 1.49
N GLN A 363 -12.53 -22.74 0.91
CA GLN A 363 -12.51 -24.10 1.47
C GLN A 363 -11.30 -24.34 2.40
N VAL A 364 -11.00 -23.33 3.22
CA VAL A 364 -9.94 -23.31 4.23
C VAL A 364 -10.49 -22.83 5.58
N PRO A 365 -9.90 -23.21 6.73
CA PRO A 365 -10.40 -22.77 8.04
C PRO A 365 -10.49 -21.26 8.16
N LYS A 366 -11.59 -20.76 8.76
CA LYS A 366 -11.76 -19.35 9.09
C LYS A 366 -10.72 -18.94 10.16
N PRO A 367 -9.75 -18.07 9.83
CA PRO A 367 -8.68 -17.73 10.76
C PRO A 367 -9.15 -16.84 11.92
N PHE A 368 -10.34 -16.26 11.80
CA PHE A 368 -10.91 -15.33 12.78
C PHE A 368 -11.62 -16.04 13.95
N LEU A 369 -11.82 -17.37 13.87
CA LEU A 369 -12.47 -18.16 14.92
C LEU A 369 -11.57 -18.37 16.14
N SER A 370 -10.24 -18.41 15.96
CA SER A 370 -9.29 -18.56 17.07
C SER A 370 -9.27 -17.34 18.00
N ILE A 371 -9.76 -16.18 17.54
CA ILE A 371 -9.89 -14.99 18.38
C ILE A 371 -10.98 -15.18 19.46
N LEU A 372 -11.90 -16.13 19.30
CA LEU A 372 -12.90 -16.48 20.32
C LEU A 372 -12.31 -17.24 21.52
N THR A 373 -11.07 -17.73 21.43
CA THR A 373 -10.35 -18.30 22.59
C THR A 373 -9.57 -17.25 23.38
N PHE A 374 -9.55 -15.98 22.96
CA PHE A 374 -9.02 -14.90 23.78
C PHE A 374 -9.91 -14.72 25.01
N THR A 375 -9.30 -14.88 26.18
CA THR A 375 -9.88 -14.69 27.51
C THR A 375 -10.32 -13.24 27.78
N HIS A 376 -9.97 -12.30 26.90
CA HIS A 376 -10.29 -10.88 27.03
C HIS A 376 -11.66 -10.56 26.39
N LYS A 377 -12.65 -10.23 27.23
CA LYS A 377 -14.02 -9.86 26.80
C LYS A 377 -14.18 -8.39 26.39
N GLY A 378 -13.11 -7.59 26.46
CA GLY A 378 -13.14 -6.15 26.15
C GLY A 378 -12.64 -5.82 24.74
N ASN A 379 -12.90 -4.58 24.32
CA ASN A 379 -12.39 -4.02 23.06
C ASN A 379 -10.86 -3.98 23.04
N LEU A 380 -10.29 -4.09 21.84
CA LEU A 380 -8.87 -3.94 21.57
C LEU A 380 -8.61 -2.69 20.73
N ASP A 381 -7.39 -2.18 20.77
CA ASP A 381 -6.91 -1.14 19.86
C ASP A 381 -6.32 -1.74 18.57
N VAL A 382 -5.79 -0.87 17.71
CA VAL A 382 -5.13 -1.26 16.44
C VAL A 382 -3.85 -2.09 16.68
N LEU A 383 -3.24 -2.00 17.86
CA LEU A 383 -2.05 -2.75 18.24
C LEU A 383 -2.39 -4.08 18.95
N ASP A 384 -3.66 -4.47 18.98
CA ASP A 384 -4.19 -5.64 19.67
C ASP A 384 -4.03 -5.57 21.21
N ARG A 385 -3.93 -4.35 21.77
CA ARG A 385 -3.87 -4.13 23.23
C ARG A 385 -5.27 -3.87 23.78
N PRO A 386 -5.54 -4.14 25.07
CA PRO A 386 -6.79 -3.76 25.71
C PRO A 386 -7.08 -2.27 25.56
N TRP A 387 -8.22 -1.94 24.95
CA TRP A 387 -8.68 -0.57 24.78
C TRP A 387 -9.24 0.00 26.08
N LYS A 388 -9.03 1.29 26.31
CA LYS A 388 -9.50 2.03 27.50
C LYS A 388 -10.29 3.25 27.06
N ASP A 389 -11.29 3.66 27.83
CA ASP A 389 -12.13 4.83 27.52
C ASP A 389 -11.34 6.15 27.40
N SER A 390 -10.16 6.23 28.02
CA SER A 390 -9.25 7.37 27.92
C SER A 390 -8.36 7.35 26.67
N SER A 391 -8.49 6.34 25.79
CA SER A 391 -7.66 6.18 24.61
C SER A 391 -8.27 6.91 23.42
N ASP A 392 -7.44 7.66 22.68
CA ASP A 392 -7.83 8.27 21.40
C ASP A 392 -7.92 7.25 20.25
N LEU A 393 -7.53 6.00 20.50
CA LEU A 393 -7.58 4.93 19.49
C LEU A 393 -9.00 4.40 19.32
N VAL A 394 -9.27 3.84 18.14
CA VAL A 394 -10.57 3.27 17.82
C VAL A 394 -10.76 1.91 18.53
N PRO A 395 -11.86 1.70 19.27
CA PRO A 395 -12.16 0.41 19.88
C PRO A 395 -12.57 -0.62 18.83
N ARG A 396 -12.09 -1.86 18.99
CA ARG A 396 -12.42 -2.99 18.12
C ARG A 396 -12.68 -4.26 18.92
N PRO A 397 -13.92 -4.76 18.97
CA PRO A 397 -14.20 -6.02 19.63
C PRO A 397 -13.60 -7.22 18.87
N PRO A 398 -13.03 -8.20 19.60
CA PRO A 398 -12.54 -9.44 19.01
C PRO A 398 -13.69 -10.28 18.43
N GLY A 399 -13.42 -11.01 17.33
CA GLY A 399 -14.35 -11.97 16.72
C GLY A 399 -15.32 -11.40 15.68
N VAL A 400 -15.33 -10.08 15.45
CA VAL A 400 -16.27 -9.45 14.49
C VAL A 400 -16.17 -10.01 13.07
N LEU A 401 -14.96 -10.35 12.61
CA LEU A 401 -14.72 -10.91 11.28
C LEU A 401 -15.23 -12.35 11.15
N ALA A 402 -15.30 -13.11 12.25
CA ALA A 402 -15.89 -14.44 12.24
C ALA A 402 -17.40 -14.36 11.98
N ALA A 403 -18.09 -13.41 12.64
CA ALA A 403 -19.50 -13.13 12.37
C ALA A 403 -19.72 -12.64 10.93
N ALA A 404 -18.87 -11.73 10.44
CA ALA A 404 -18.92 -11.25 9.06
C ALA A 404 -18.77 -12.38 8.02
N CYS A 405 -17.95 -13.41 8.30
CA CYS A 405 -17.83 -14.58 7.44
C CYS A 405 -19.16 -15.35 7.34
N SER A 406 -19.82 -15.60 8.48
CA SER A 406 -21.11 -16.31 8.50
C SER A 406 -22.21 -15.53 7.76
N PHE A 407 -22.24 -14.20 7.90
CA PHE A 407 -23.14 -13.33 7.15
C PHE A 407 -22.84 -13.35 5.64
N SER A 408 -21.57 -13.28 5.25
CA SER A 408 -21.18 -13.29 3.83
C SER A 408 -21.46 -14.64 3.15
N GLU A 409 -21.34 -15.76 3.87
CA GLU A 409 -21.78 -17.08 3.37
C GLU A 409 -23.28 -17.11 3.11
N LEU A 410 -24.10 -16.62 4.06
CA LEU A 410 -25.54 -16.54 3.86
C LEU A 410 -25.91 -15.63 2.70
N LEU A 411 -25.25 -14.46 2.58
CA LEU A 411 -25.43 -13.54 1.45
C LEU A 411 -25.10 -14.23 0.12
N TYR A 412 -23.99 -14.99 0.07
CA TYR A 412 -23.59 -15.74 -1.10
C TYR A 412 -24.66 -16.76 -1.51
N GLU A 413 -25.17 -17.56 -0.57
CA GLU A 413 -26.24 -18.53 -0.83
C GLU A 413 -27.51 -17.86 -1.36
N ILE A 414 -27.90 -16.73 -0.76
CA ILE A 414 -29.08 -15.97 -1.19
C ILE A 414 -28.89 -15.43 -2.61
N MET A 415 -27.74 -14.82 -2.92
CA MET A 415 -27.49 -14.30 -4.27
C MET A 415 -27.46 -15.42 -5.31
N GLN A 416 -26.88 -16.58 -4.99
CA GLN A 416 -26.94 -17.76 -5.85
C GLN A 416 -28.38 -18.18 -6.10
N TYR A 417 -29.20 -18.25 -5.05
CA TYR A 417 -30.63 -18.55 -5.17
C TYR A 417 -31.36 -17.54 -6.07
N LEU A 418 -31.21 -16.24 -5.82
CA LEU A 418 -31.89 -15.19 -6.59
C LEU A 418 -31.50 -15.14 -8.08
N THR A 419 -30.34 -15.70 -8.42
CA THR A 419 -29.81 -15.76 -9.78
C THR A 419 -30.17 -17.06 -10.50
N THR A 420 -30.24 -18.18 -9.78
CA THR A 420 -30.39 -19.53 -10.38
C THR A 420 -31.77 -20.15 -10.19
N SER A 421 -32.58 -19.60 -9.27
CA SER A 421 -33.93 -20.09 -8.99
C SER A 421 -34.82 -20.07 -10.23
N LYS A 422 -35.59 -21.14 -10.42
CA LYS A 422 -36.60 -21.26 -11.47
C LYS A 422 -37.95 -20.67 -11.04
N PHE A 423 -38.12 -20.34 -9.76
CA PHE A 423 -39.36 -19.77 -9.28
C PHE A 423 -39.55 -18.37 -9.84
N ARG A 424 -40.80 -18.03 -10.19
CA ARG A 424 -41.14 -16.66 -10.56
C ARG A 424 -40.94 -15.78 -9.34
N ARG A 425 -40.24 -14.65 -9.50
CA ARG A 425 -40.03 -13.69 -8.40
C ARG A 425 -41.37 -13.27 -7.79
N GLY A 426 -41.47 -13.34 -6.47
CA GLY A 426 -42.69 -13.05 -5.71
C GLY A 426 -43.78 -14.12 -5.76
N SER A 427 -43.54 -15.31 -6.32
CA SER A 427 -44.47 -16.44 -6.16
C SER A 427 -44.47 -16.97 -4.72
N GLU A 428 -45.49 -17.74 -4.33
CA GLU A 428 -45.56 -18.35 -2.99
C GLU A 428 -44.33 -19.19 -2.68
N GLU A 429 -43.78 -19.91 -3.67
CA GLU A 429 -42.55 -20.69 -3.52
C GLU A 429 -41.31 -19.81 -3.31
N ASP A 430 -41.19 -18.70 -4.05
CA ASP A 430 -40.10 -17.72 -3.87
C ASP A 430 -40.19 -17.05 -2.50
N ILE A 431 -41.39 -16.61 -2.11
CA ILE A 431 -41.66 -16.02 -0.80
C ILE A 431 -41.30 -17.00 0.31
N HIS A 432 -41.72 -18.27 0.19
CA HIS A 432 -41.42 -19.30 1.18
C HIS A 432 -39.92 -19.55 1.31
N ALA A 433 -39.20 -19.69 0.19
CA ALA A 433 -37.75 -19.88 0.19
C ALA A 433 -37.01 -18.70 0.84
N ARG A 434 -37.38 -17.46 0.50
CA ARG A 434 -36.79 -16.25 1.10
C ARG A 434 -37.09 -16.15 2.60
N ARG A 435 -38.27 -16.57 3.06
CA ARG A 435 -38.59 -16.66 4.49
C ARG A 435 -37.70 -17.66 5.23
N LEU A 436 -37.34 -18.79 4.61
CA LEU A 436 -36.40 -19.74 5.22
C LEU A 436 -35.01 -19.10 5.40
N PHE A 437 -34.52 -18.36 4.40
CA PHE A 437 -33.29 -17.58 4.55
C PHE A 437 -33.39 -16.48 5.61
N PHE A 438 -34.54 -15.80 5.69
CA PHE A 438 -34.79 -14.81 6.74
C PHE A 438 -34.77 -15.44 8.14
N SER A 439 -35.36 -16.62 8.34
CA SER A 439 -35.27 -17.35 9.61
C SER A 439 -33.81 -17.69 9.97
N ARG A 440 -32.98 -18.09 8.99
CA ARG A 440 -31.54 -18.30 9.21
C ARG A 440 -30.81 -17.01 9.58
N LEU A 441 -31.15 -15.88 8.97
CA LEU A 441 -30.60 -14.57 9.34
C LEU A 441 -30.93 -14.22 10.79
N ILE A 442 -32.18 -14.41 11.20
CA ILE A 442 -32.62 -14.18 12.60
C ILE A 442 -31.88 -15.10 13.57
N GLN A 443 -31.67 -16.36 13.22
CA GLN A 443 -30.89 -17.29 14.03
C GLN A 443 -29.43 -16.83 14.16
N LEU A 444 -28.77 -16.49 13.04
CA LEU A 444 -27.40 -15.96 13.08
C LEU A 444 -27.30 -14.71 13.95
N LYS A 445 -28.28 -13.81 13.88
CA LYS A 445 -28.35 -12.63 14.75
C LYS A 445 -28.44 -13.00 16.23
N HIS A 446 -29.22 -14.02 16.56
CA HIS A 446 -29.36 -14.50 17.94
C HIS A 446 -28.07 -15.11 18.48
N ASP A 447 -27.33 -15.83 17.62
CA ASP A 447 -26.10 -16.54 17.99
C ASP A 447 -24.89 -15.58 18.13
N ILE A 448 -25.01 -14.33 17.69
CA ILE A 448 -23.93 -13.34 17.80
C ILE A 448 -23.69 -12.95 19.27
N PRO A 449 -22.44 -12.99 19.75
CA PRO A 449 -22.10 -12.53 21.09
C PRO A 449 -22.52 -11.08 21.34
N ARG A 450 -23.04 -10.82 22.55
CA ARG A 450 -23.44 -9.50 23.05
C ARG A 450 -22.44 -8.37 22.78
N GLN A 451 -21.14 -8.63 22.89
CA GLN A 451 -20.08 -7.65 22.63
C GLN A 451 -19.97 -7.20 21.17
N LEU A 452 -20.57 -7.94 20.22
CA LEU A 452 -20.61 -7.60 18.80
C LEU A 452 -21.92 -6.90 18.40
N VAL A 453 -22.86 -6.77 19.33
CA VAL A 453 -24.14 -6.09 19.12
C VAL A 453 -23.94 -4.58 19.29
N VAL A 454 -24.23 -3.81 18.25
CA VAL A 454 -23.97 -2.36 18.20
C VAL A 454 -24.67 -1.57 19.31
N GLU A 455 -25.88 -1.98 19.69
CA GLU A 455 -26.64 -1.36 20.78
C GLU A 455 -26.00 -1.58 22.17
N GLN A 456 -25.14 -2.60 22.31
CA GLN A 456 -24.44 -2.92 23.56
C GLN A 456 -23.00 -2.44 23.56
N ASN A 457 -22.37 -2.39 22.39
CA ASN A 457 -20.98 -1.99 22.21
C ASN A 457 -20.83 -1.20 20.91
N LEU A 458 -21.01 0.12 21.01
CA LEU A 458 -20.90 1.02 19.86
C LEU A 458 -19.43 1.20 19.47
N THR A 459 -19.03 0.58 18.37
CA THR A 459 -17.70 0.70 17.75
C THR A 459 -17.86 0.75 16.23
N PRO A 460 -16.85 1.20 15.46
CA PRO A 460 -16.96 1.18 14.01
C PRO A 460 -17.30 -0.18 13.42
N VAL A 461 -16.62 -1.24 13.87
CA VAL A 461 -16.80 -2.58 13.30
C VAL A 461 -18.13 -3.22 13.71
N THR A 462 -18.73 -2.87 14.85
CA THR A 462 -20.09 -3.32 15.21
C THR A 462 -21.15 -2.58 14.41
N CYS A 463 -20.92 -1.30 14.07
CA CYS A 463 -21.76 -0.59 13.10
C CYS A 463 -21.69 -1.28 11.73
N PHE A 464 -20.49 -1.59 11.23
CA PHE A 464 -20.32 -2.24 9.93
C PHE A 464 -20.90 -3.66 9.90
N LEU A 465 -20.85 -4.40 11.02
CA LEU A 465 -21.50 -5.70 11.13
C LEU A 465 -23.02 -5.62 11.04
N ARG A 466 -23.65 -4.61 11.65
CA ARG A 466 -25.09 -4.37 11.48
C ARG A 466 -25.44 -3.91 10.06
N ILE A 467 -24.54 -3.17 9.39
CA ILE A 467 -24.67 -2.83 7.98
C ILE A 467 -24.68 -4.09 7.10
N ASP A 468 -23.74 -5.01 7.30
CA ASP A 468 -23.71 -6.29 6.57
C ASP A 468 -24.96 -7.15 6.86
N GLU A 469 -25.48 -7.14 8.10
CA GLU A 469 -26.77 -7.78 8.45
C GLU A 469 -27.92 -7.18 7.61
N ASN A 470 -28.01 -5.86 7.55
CA ASN A 470 -29.05 -5.17 6.79
C ASN A 470 -28.90 -5.39 5.28
N LEU A 471 -27.67 -5.54 4.77
CA LEU A 471 -27.40 -5.87 3.37
C LEU A 471 -28.06 -7.20 2.95
N ILE A 472 -28.00 -8.21 3.82
CA ILE A 472 -28.66 -9.50 3.59
C ILE A 472 -30.16 -9.30 3.51
N LEU A 473 -30.74 -8.51 4.42
CA LEU A 473 -32.15 -8.22 4.38
C LEU A 473 -32.56 -7.50 3.09
N TYR A 474 -31.85 -6.45 2.69
CA TYR A 474 -32.16 -5.72 1.45
C TYR A 474 -32.08 -6.65 0.23
N THR A 475 -31.11 -7.55 0.21
CA THR A 475 -30.99 -8.59 -0.83
C THR A 475 -32.20 -9.53 -0.83
N LEU A 476 -32.66 -9.97 0.35
CA LEU A 476 -33.85 -10.84 0.47
C LEU A 476 -35.13 -10.15 0.02
N LEU A 477 -35.29 -8.87 0.35
CA LEU A 477 -36.49 -8.08 0.04
C LEU A 477 -36.49 -7.50 -1.38
N GLN A 478 -35.36 -7.62 -2.09
CA GLN A 478 -35.21 -7.08 -3.44
C GLN A 478 -36.28 -7.65 -4.39
N ASP A 479 -36.92 -6.75 -5.14
CA ASP A 479 -37.98 -7.04 -6.12
C ASP A 479 -39.23 -7.74 -5.54
N MET A 480 -39.41 -7.70 -4.22
CA MET A 480 -40.63 -8.20 -3.57
C MET A 480 -41.73 -7.13 -3.56
N PRO A 481 -43.00 -7.50 -3.80
CA PRO A 481 -44.13 -6.60 -3.58
C PRO A 481 -44.18 -6.07 -2.14
N ILE A 482 -44.35 -4.77 -2.00
CA ILE A 482 -44.16 -4.05 -0.73
C ILE A 482 -45.18 -4.42 0.36
N ASP A 483 -46.38 -4.84 -0.02
CA ASP A 483 -47.47 -5.14 0.92
C ASP A 483 -47.52 -6.62 1.35
N ILE A 484 -46.60 -7.46 0.86
CA ILE A 484 -46.53 -8.86 1.26
C ILE A 484 -46.08 -8.98 2.73
N PRO A 485 -46.79 -9.73 3.57
CA PRO A 485 -46.32 -10.08 4.91
C PRO A 485 -45.04 -10.93 4.82
N PHE A 486 -43.98 -10.58 5.53
CA PHE A 486 -42.70 -11.29 5.42
C PHE A 486 -42.03 -11.59 6.76
N GLY A 487 -42.13 -10.69 7.76
CA GLY A 487 -41.42 -10.81 9.04
C GLY A 487 -41.81 -12.04 9.86
N VAL A 488 -41.20 -12.27 11.02
CA VAL A 488 -41.66 -13.29 11.99
C VAL A 488 -42.09 -12.54 13.26
N PRO A 489 -43.36 -12.63 13.71
CA PRO A 489 -44.44 -13.54 13.30
C PRO A 489 -45.35 -12.98 12.18
N TYR A 490 -44.95 -13.09 10.91
CA TYR A 490 -45.66 -12.72 9.66
C TYR A 490 -46.58 -11.50 9.68
N SER A 491 -46.33 -10.55 10.58
CA SER A 491 -47.16 -9.36 10.80
C SER A 491 -46.59 -8.14 10.09
N SER A 492 -45.25 -8.05 10.00
CA SER A 492 -44.58 -6.99 9.27
C SER A 492 -44.55 -7.28 7.77
N THR A 493 -44.99 -6.30 6.98
CA THR A 493 -44.87 -6.33 5.52
C THR A 493 -43.44 -6.05 5.06
N VAL A 494 -43.13 -6.33 3.79
CA VAL A 494 -41.85 -5.94 3.17
C VAL A 494 -41.59 -4.44 3.36
N LYS A 495 -42.62 -3.60 3.16
CA LYS A 495 -42.58 -2.16 3.39
C LYS A 495 -42.18 -1.82 4.84
N ASP A 496 -42.82 -2.46 5.82
CA ASP A 496 -42.55 -2.21 7.23
C ASP A 496 -41.11 -2.56 7.60
N LEU A 497 -40.61 -3.69 7.08
CA LEU A 497 -39.22 -4.10 7.27
C LEU A 497 -38.24 -3.13 6.61
N CYS A 498 -38.51 -2.68 5.38
CA CYS A 498 -37.68 -1.67 4.71
C CYS A 498 -37.60 -0.37 5.53
N ILE A 499 -38.74 0.16 6.00
CA ILE A 499 -38.78 1.39 6.82
C ILE A 499 -38.02 1.18 8.14
N GLN A 500 -38.27 0.06 8.83
CA GLN A 500 -37.64 -0.25 10.12
C GLN A 500 -36.12 -0.32 9.99
N HIS A 501 -35.61 -1.02 8.96
CA HIS A 501 -34.16 -1.17 8.78
C HIS A 501 -33.49 0.11 8.27
N CYS A 502 -34.14 0.89 7.40
CA CYS A 502 -33.63 2.20 7.00
C CYS A 502 -33.60 3.20 8.16
N HIS A 503 -34.60 3.16 9.05
CA HIS A 503 -34.59 3.95 10.28
C HIS A 503 -33.41 3.55 11.17
N HIS A 504 -33.19 2.25 11.34
CA HIS A 504 -32.08 1.75 12.14
C HIS A 504 -30.70 2.10 11.56
N ASP A 505 -30.52 2.00 10.25
CA ASP A 505 -29.32 2.48 9.56
C ASP A 505 -29.08 3.97 9.83
N THR A 506 -30.13 4.78 9.74
CA THR A 506 -30.06 6.22 9.98
C THR A 506 -29.60 6.54 11.41
N GLU A 507 -30.13 5.84 12.42
CA GLU A 507 -29.74 6.02 13.82
C GLU A 507 -28.29 5.57 14.10
N ILE A 508 -27.88 4.43 13.52
CA ILE A 508 -26.51 3.93 13.65
C ILE A 508 -25.53 4.88 13.00
N ILE A 509 -25.79 5.29 11.76
CA ILE A 509 -24.92 6.18 11.02
C ILE A 509 -24.87 7.55 11.72
N GLY A 510 -26.01 8.07 12.18
CA GLY A 510 -26.08 9.29 12.97
C GLY A 510 -25.28 9.22 14.27
N SER A 511 -25.20 8.05 14.91
CA SER A 511 -24.36 7.81 16.09
C SER A 511 -22.88 7.66 15.73
N PHE A 512 -22.58 7.03 14.59
CA PHE A 512 -21.22 6.82 14.08
C PHE A 512 -20.55 8.15 13.71
N ILE A 513 -21.20 8.99 12.90
CA ILE A 513 -20.60 10.23 12.39
C ILE A 513 -20.37 11.29 13.48
N LYS A 514 -21.02 11.15 14.64
CA LYS A 514 -20.76 11.99 15.82
C LYS A 514 -19.41 11.67 16.49
N LYS A 515 -18.88 10.46 16.30
CA LYS A 515 -17.68 9.97 16.98
C LYS A 515 -16.50 9.74 16.04
N TRP A 516 -16.76 9.43 14.78
CA TRP A 516 -15.77 8.93 13.84
C TRP A 516 -15.91 9.54 12.45
N PRO A 517 -14.82 9.63 11.68
CA PRO A 517 -14.87 10.14 10.31
C PRO A 517 -15.68 9.22 9.39
N THR A 518 -16.45 9.82 8.49
CA THR A 518 -17.15 9.07 7.44
C THR A 518 -16.16 8.34 6.53
N ASN A 519 -16.52 7.12 6.15
CA ASN A 519 -15.76 6.29 5.22
C ASN A 519 -16.68 5.70 4.12
N LEU A 520 -16.09 4.87 3.26
CA LEU A 520 -16.77 4.28 2.11
C LEU A 520 -17.96 3.38 2.51
N MET A 521 -17.89 2.65 3.62
CA MET A 521 -19.00 1.79 4.08
C MET A 521 -20.23 2.62 4.45
N ILE A 522 -20.03 3.75 5.13
CA ILE A 522 -21.11 4.65 5.50
C ILE A 522 -21.74 5.31 4.27
N ALA A 523 -20.91 5.79 3.33
CA ALA A 523 -21.38 6.39 2.08
C ALA A 523 -22.26 5.42 1.27
N HIS A 524 -21.80 4.17 1.14
CA HIS A 524 -22.56 3.11 0.50
C HIS A 524 -23.87 2.80 1.23
N GLN A 525 -23.85 2.71 2.56
CA GLN A 525 -25.06 2.39 3.31
C GLN A 525 -26.14 3.47 3.16
N LEU A 526 -25.76 4.75 3.23
CA LEU A 526 -26.69 5.86 3.01
C LEU A 526 -27.33 5.78 1.62
N TYR A 527 -26.56 5.42 0.60
CA TYR A 527 -27.08 5.18 -0.73
C TYR A 527 -28.08 4.01 -0.75
N ILE A 528 -27.73 2.86 -0.17
CA ILE A 528 -28.62 1.68 -0.12
C ILE A 528 -29.93 2.01 0.60
N SER A 529 -29.87 2.68 1.74
CA SER A 529 -31.07 3.09 2.50
C SER A 529 -31.93 4.06 1.68
N THR A 530 -31.34 5.09 1.06
CA THR A 530 -32.11 6.03 0.22
C THR A 530 -32.75 5.35 -0.99
N GLN A 531 -32.02 4.49 -1.70
CA GLN A 531 -32.54 3.68 -2.82
C GLN A 531 -33.70 2.78 -2.39
N THR A 532 -33.60 2.16 -1.21
CA THR A 532 -34.65 1.29 -0.66
C THR A 532 -35.92 2.08 -0.32
N LEU A 533 -35.80 3.36 0.07
CA LEU A 533 -36.92 4.23 0.42
C LEU A 533 -37.63 4.84 -0.80
N VAL A 534 -36.94 5.03 -1.93
CA VAL A 534 -37.52 5.70 -3.13
C VAL A 534 -38.88 5.14 -3.54
N PRO A 535 -39.08 3.81 -3.67
CA PRO A 535 -40.37 3.23 -4.08
C PRO A 535 -41.53 3.56 -3.14
N ILE A 536 -41.24 3.87 -1.86
CA ILE A 536 -42.22 4.08 -0.79
C ILE A 536 -42.22 5.53 -0.25
N LEU A 537 -41.70 6.49 -1.03
CA LEU A 537 -41.69 7.92 -0.67
C LEU A 537 -43.09 8.55 -0.52
N ASN A 538 -44.16 7.84 -0.85
CA ASN A 538 -45.53 8.27 -0.53
C ASN A 538 -45.86 8.15 0.96
N VAL A 539 -45.03 7.47 1.77
CA VAL A 539 -45.22 7.30 3.21
C VAL A 539 -44.42 8.37 3.97
N ALA A 540 -45.07 9.12 4.86
CA ALA A 540 -44.43 10.20 5.62
C ALA A 540 -43.19 9.73 6.42
N ALA A 541 -43.24 8.56 7.04
CA ALA A 541 -42.09 7.98 7.74
C ALA A 541 -40.89 7.73 6.80
N ALA A 542 -41.13 7.28 5.57
CA ALA A 542 -40.07 7.09 4.58
C ALA A 542 -39.45 8.42 4.14
N GLN A 543 -40.26 9.49 4.00
CA GLN A 543 -39.78 10.82 3.63
C GLN A 543 -38.84 11.42 4.69
N ASP A 544 -39.15 11.26 5.97
CA ASP A 544 -38.30 11.75 7.08
C ASP A 544 -36.94 11.03 7.10
N ILE A 545 -36.96 9.70 7.00
CA ILE A 545 -35.73 8.89 6.98
C ILE A 545 -34.89 9.21 5.74
N PHE A 546 -35.53 9.37 4.57
CA PHE A 546 -34.88 9.75 3.32
C PHE A 546 -34.20 11.12 3.44
N THR A 547 -34.90 12.11 4.02
CA THR A 547 -34.35 13.45 4.26
C THR A 547 -33.12 13.41 5.15
N LYS A 548 -33.19 12.70 6.29
CA LYS A 548 -32.06 12.53 7.21
C LYS A 548 -30.86 11.85 6.53
N SER A 549 -31.12 10.83 5.72
CA SER A 549 -30.08 10.11 4.98
C SER A 549 -29.40 11.01 3.94
N CYS A 550 -30.17 11.79 3.18
CA CYS A 550 -29.63 12.77 2.21
C CYS A 550 -28.76 13.81 2.91
N ARG A 551 -29.20 14.34 4.05
CA ARG A 551 -28.41 15.29 4.86
C ARG A 551 -27.07 14.71 5.28
N MET A 552 -27.06 13.48 5.80
CA MET A 552 -25.82 12.82 6.22
C MET A 552 -24.89 12.51 5.04
N ALA A 553 -25.45 12.13 3.89
CA ALA A 553 -24.68 11.91 2.66
C ALA A 553 -24.06 13.21 2.12
N GLN A 554 -24.80 14.33 2.18
CA GLN A 554 -24.31 15.65 1.79
C GLN A 554 -23.13 16.07 2.66
N LEU A 555 -23.25 15.95 3.98
CA LEU A 555 -22.15 16.24 4.91
C LEU A 555 -20.92 15.34 4.65
N SER A 556 -21.15 14.10 4.23
CA SER A 556 -20.08 13.14 3.95
C SER A 556 -19.34 13.41 2.63
N SER A 557 -19.95 14.14 1.70
CA SER A 557 -19.38 14.45 0.39
C SER A 557 -18.09 15.28 0.42
N GLY A 558 -17.89 16.08 1.48
CA GLY A 558 -16.64 16.82 1.68
C GLY A 558 -15.44 15.91 2.00
N SER A 559 -15.70 14.72 2.56
CA SER A 559 -14.66 13.75 2.92
C SER A 559 -14.54 12.63 1.89
N VAL A 560 -15.66 12.18 1.33
CA VAL A 560 -15.75 11.04 0.40
C VAL A 560 -16.42 11.50 -0.90
N LYS A 561 -15.64 11.72 -1.97
CA LYS A 561 -16.15 12.19 -3.27
C LYS A 561 -17.32 11.34 -3.78
N LEU A 562 -17.24 10.01 -3.61
CA LEU A 562 -18.29 9.09 -4.02
C LEU A 562 -19.67 9.45 -3.41
N SER A 563 -19.76 9.99 -2.20
CA SER A 563 -21.05 10.38 -1.61
C SER A 563 -21.81 11.39 -2.46
N GLY A 564 -21.12 12.33 -3.12
CA GLY A 564 -21.75 13.28 -4.03
C GLY A 564 -22.33 12.62 -5.28
N VAL A 565 -21.57 11.71 -5.89
CA VAL A 565 -22.03 10.90 -7.03
C VAL A 565 -23.24 10.03 -6.65
N LEU A 566 -23.25 9.49 -5.43
CA LEU A 566 -24.38 8.71 -4.92
C LEU A 566 -25.62 9.57 -4.58
N LEU A 567 -25.47 10.86 -4.31
CA LEU A 567 -26.60 11.79 -4.20
C LEU A 567 -27.21 12.12 -5.56
N GLN A 568 -26.37 12.30 -6.60
CA GLN A 568 -26.84 12.41 -8.00
C GLN A 568 -27.59 11.14 -8.41
N ALA A 569 -27.02 9.98 -8.10
CA ALA A 569 -27.64 8.67 -8.31
C ALA A 569 -29.04 8.57 -7.69
N THR A 570 -29.18 9.00 -6.43
CA THR A 570 -30.46 8.98 -5.72
C THR A 570 -31.47 9.91 -6.38
N GLN A 571 -31.08 11.11 -6.84
CA GLN A 571 -31.99 12.00 -7.57
C GLN A 571 -32.42 11.42 -8.92
N ALA A 572 -31.48 10.88 -9.70
CA ALA A 572 -31.78 10.24 -10.97
C ALA A 572 -32.71 9.02 -10.78
N PHE A 573 -32.56 8.28 -9.69
CA PHE A 573 -33.43 7.16 -9.36
C PHE A 573 -34.84 7.59 -8.92
N VAL A 574 -34.97 8.68 -8.14
CA VAL A 574 -36.28 9.26 -7.80
C VAL A 574 -37.02 9.70 -9.05
N TRP A 575 -36.33 10.36 -9.98
CA TRP A 575 -36.86 10.75 -11.28
C TRP A 575 -37.31 9.53 -12.11
N ALA A 576 -36.45 8.52 -12.26
CA ALA A 576 -36.76 7.33 -13.04
C ALA A 576 -37.92 6.48 -12.48
N MET A 577 -38.25 6.65 -11.20
CA MET A 577 -39.38 6.00 -10.53
C MET A 577 -40.67 6.84 -10.56
N ASP A 578 -40.67 7.97 -11.26
CA ASP A 578 -41.77 8.95 -11.29
C ASP A 578 -42.23 9.35 -9.87
N LYS A 579 -41.26 9.63 -8.99
CA LYS A 579 -41.48 10.07 -7.62
C LYS A 579 -41.07 11.53 -7.45
N SER A 580 -41.74 12.24 -6.56
CA SER A 580 -41.35 13.59 -6.15
C SER A 580 -40.34 13.55 -5.00
N ILE A 581 -39.26 14.32 -5.10
CA ILE A 581 -38.33 14.54 -3.99
C ILE A 581 -39.09 15.29 -2.86
N PRO A 582 -39.04 14.79 -1.60
CA PRO A 582 -39.65 15.48 -0.46
C PRO A 582 -39.10 16.91 -0.30
N GLU A 583 -39.95 17.88 0.00
CA GLU A 583 -39.57 19.30 0.15
C GLU A 583 -38.39 19.49 1.12
N SER A 584 -38.45 18.81 2.27
CA SER A 584 -37.44 18.85 3.31
C SER A 584 -36.06 18.32 2.88
N ALA A 585 -36.02 17.49 1.84
CA ALA A 585 -34.79 16.87 1.33
C ALA A 585 -34.09 17.73 0.25
N ARG A 586 -34.78 18.66 -0.40
CA ARG A 586 -34.25 19.39 -1.57
C ARG A 586 -32.96 20.15 -1.28
N GLN A 587 -32.91 20.90 -0.16
CA GLN A 587 -31.71 21.62 0.28
C GLN A 587 -30.48 20.72 0.47
N HIS A 588 -30.69 19.42 0.73
CA HIS A 588 -29.60 18.47 0.94
C HIS A 588 -29.07 17.86 -0.36
N LEU A 589 -29.78 18.09 -1.46
CA LEU A 589 -29.46 17.63 -2.80
C LEU A 589 -28.93 18.78 -3.67
N GLU A 590 -29.07 20.02 -3.21
CA GLU A 590 -28.44 21.20 -3.82
C GLU A 590 -26.91 21.02 -3.95
N GLY A 591 -26.37 21.40 -5.12
CA GLY A 591 -24.97 21.20 -5.49
C GLY A 591 -24.66 19.87 -6.18
N TRP A 592 -25.56 18.89 -6.10
CA TRP A 592 -25.45 17.59 -6.76
C TRP A 592 -26.49 17.46 -7.87
N THR A 593 -26.63 18.52 -8.68
CA THR A 593 -27.67 18.65 -9.71
C THR A 593 -27.24 18.00 -11.03
N GLN A 594 -28.15 18.02 -12.01
CA GLN A 594 -27.87 17.58 -13.39
C GLN A 594 -26.66 18.32 -14.01
N GLU A 595 -26.47 19.60 -13.68
CA GLU A 595 -25.39 20.44 -14.21
C GLU A 595 -24.00 20.04 -13.69
N THR A 596 -23.92 19.39 -12.53
CA THR A 596 -22.64 18.98 -11.92
C THR A 596 -22.23 17.56 -12.30
N VAL A 597 -22.96 16.91 -13.21
CA VAL A 597 -22.64 15.56 -13.69
C VAL A 597 -21.40 15.61 -14.58
N GLU A 598 -20.38 14.84 -14.21
CA GLU A 598 -19.19 14.62 -15.03
C GLU A 598 -19.59 13.86 -16.31
N ARG A 599 -19.11 14.29 -17.48
CA ARG A 599 -19.29 13.54 -18.73
C ARG A 599 -18.54 12.21 -18.66
N ASP A 600 -19.13 11.16 -19.24
CA ASP A 600 -18.60 9.80 -19.27
C ASP A 600 -18.31 9.25 -17.85
N LEU A 601 -19.28 9.43 -16.94
CA LEU A 601 -19.16 9.04 -15.53
C LEU A 601 -18.87 7.52 -15.46
N PRO A 602 -17.65 7.10 -15.04
CA PRO A 602 -17.23 5.72 -15.11
C PRO A 602 -17.72 4.92 -13.89
N MET A 603 -19.02 5.05 -13.59
CA MET A 603 -19.73 4.33 -12.55
C MET A 603 -20.45 3.12 -13.13
N SER A 604 -20.27 1.93 -12.55
CA SER A 604 -20.89 0.69 -13.06
C SER A 604 -21.72 -0.11 -12.05
N PHE A 605 -22.08 0.51 -10.92
CA PHE A 605 -23.01 -0.11 -9.97
C PHE A 605 -24.33 -0.45 -10.65
N ALA A 606 -24.84 -1.64 -10.37
CA ALA A 606 -26.08 -2.14 -10.93
C ALA A 606 -27.26 -1.36 -10.36
N LEU A 607 -28.26 -1.14 -11.22
CA LEU A 607 -29.54 -0.61 -10.81
C LEU A 607 -30.48 -1.76 -10.41
N PRO A 608 -31.40 -1.53 -9.46
CA PRO A 608 -32.48 -2.47 -9.18
C PRO A 608 -33.26 -2.76 -10.48
N PRO A 609 -33.57 -4.02 -10.83
CA PRO A 609 -34.19 -4.38 -12.10
C PRO A 609 -35.71 -4.10 -12.09
N ARG A 610 -36.10 -2.85 -11.83
CA ARG A 610 -37.49 -2.37 -11.83
C ARG A 610 -37.97 -2.03 -13.24
N GLY A 611 -39.26 -2.23 -13.52
CA GLY A 611 -39.84 -2.03 -14.86
C GLY A 611 -39.71 -0.58 -15.32
N GLU A 612 -40.00 0.36 -14.43
CA GLU A 612 -39.95 1.80 -14.65
C GLU A 612 -38.54 2.27 -15.06
N VAL A 613 -37.52 1.77 -14.36
CA VAL A 613 -36.11 2.08 -14.65
C VAL A 613 -35.67 1.47 -15.98
N LYS A 614 -36.18 0.27 -16.31
CA LYS A 614 -35.88 -0.38 -17.60
C LYS A 614 -36.48 0.41 -18.76
N GLU A 615 -37.72 0.90 -18.62
CA GLU A 615 -38.38 1.72 -19.65
C GLU A 615 -37.61 3.01 -19.92
N VAL A 616 -37.19 3.70 -18.85
CA VAL A 616 -36.36 4.90 -18.95
C VAL A 616 -35.04 4.63 -19.70
N LEU A 617 -34.39 3.51 -19.40
CA LEU A 617 -33.12 3.16 -20.03
C LEU A 617 -33.28 2.57 -21.45
N ALA A 618 -34.40 1.93 -21.77
CA ALA A 618 -34.68 1.24 -23.05
C ALA A 618 -35.23 2.15 -24.15
N SER A 619 -35.44 3.44 -23.87
CA SER A 619 -35.97 4.44 -24.81
C SER A 619 -35.11 4.73 -26.05
N ASP A 620 -33.94 4.10 -26.20
CA ASP A 620 -33.11 4.17 -27.42
C ASP A 620 -33.31 2.90 -28.26
N GLU A 621 -33.97 3.03 -29.42
CA GLU A 621 -34.39 1.94 -30.32
C GLU A 621 -33.24 1.14 -30.98
N ASN A 622 -31.97 1.30 -30.60
CA ASN A 622 -30.86 0.77 -31.41
C ASN A 622 -29.82 -0.13 -30.73
N ASP A 623 -29.91 -0.44 -29.43
CA ASP A 623 -28.92 -1.31 -28.76
C ASP A 623 -29.59 -2.48 -28.04
N GLN A 624 -30.12 -3.42 -28.83
CA GLN A 624 -30.80 -4.62 -28.33
C GLN A 624 -29.84 -5.76 -27.95
N GLU A 625 -28.53 -5.58 -28.11
CA GLU A 625 -27.52 -6.51 -27.63
C GLU A 625 -26.48 -5.76 -26.77
N CYS A 626 -26.58 -5.91 -25.43
CA CYS A 626 -25.60 -5.48 -24.42
C CYS A 626 -25.70 -4.05 -23.83
N SER A 627 -26.89 -3.43 -23.74
CA SER A 627 -27.03 -2.18 -22.94
C SER A 627 -26.77 -2.47 -21.45
N ILE A 628 -25.63 -2.05 -20.92
CA ILE A 628 -25.27 -2.24 -19.50
C ILE A 628 -26.15 -1.31 -18.66
N TRP A 629 -27.21 -1.82 -18.03
CA TRP A 629 -28.04 -1.05 -17.09
C TRP A 629 -27.26 -0.76 -15.80
N ASN A 630 -26.62 0.40 -15.76
CA ASN A 630 -25.78 0.80 -14.65
C ASN A 630 -26.03 2.24 -14.24
N LEU A 631 -25.54 2.57 -13.05
CA LEU A 631 -25.77 3.84 -12.40
C LEU A 631 -25.21 5.04 -13.18
N GLY A 632 -24.05 4.90 -13.83
CA GLY A 632 -23.46 5.98 -14.63
C GLY A 632 -24.38 6.40 -15.78
N THR A 633 -24.91 5.42 -16.52
CA THR A 633 -25.83 5.66 -17.64
C THR A 633 -27.13 6.34 -17.20
N LEU A 634 -27.67 5.97 -16.02
CA LEU A 634 -28.87 6.61 -15.49
C LEU A 634 -28.63 8.09 -15.12
N ILE A 635 -27.50 8.39 -14.46
CA ILE A 635 -27.14 9.76 -14.08
C ILE A 635 -26.93 10.63 -15.34
N GLU A 636 -26.27 10.09 -16.36
CA GLU A 636 -26.05 10.79 -17.64
C GLU A 636 -27.35 11.06 -18.39
N LYS A 637 -28.26 10.07 -18.50
CA LYS A 637 -29.59 10.26 -19.09
C LYS A 637 -30.40 11.31 -18.34
N TRP A 638 -30.36 11.28 -17.00
CA TRP A 638 -31.00 12.30 -16.18
C TRP A 638 -30.43 13.70 -16.45
N ALA A 639 -29.11 13.83 -16.61
CA ALA A 639 -28.46 15.12 -16.88
C ALA A 639 -28.81 15.69 -18.27
N MET A 640 -28.94 14.84 -19.30
CA MET A 640 -29.26 15.29 -20.67
C MET A 640 -30.64 15.96 -20.78
N LEU A 641 -31.59 15.65 -19.90
CA LEU A 641 -32.93 16.23 -19.93
C LEU A 641 -32.96 17.73 -19.58
N SER A 642 -32.09 18.21 -18.68
CA SER A 642 -31.93 19.66 -18.47
C SER A 642 -31.37 20.37 -19.71
N MET A 643 -30.56 19.67 -20.52
CA MET A 643 -29.96 20.26 -21.71
C MET A 643 -30.98 20.37 -22.86
N ASP A 644 -31.95 19.46 -22.95
CA ASP A 644 -33.00 19.53 -23.96
C ASP A 644 -34.11 20.56 -23.63
N GLU A 645 -34.33 20.91 -22.36
CA GLU A 645 -35.17 22.07 -21.99
C GLU A 645 -34.57 23.43 -22.42
N SER A 646 -33.32 23.45 -22.90
CA SER A 646 -32.68 24.64 -23.50
C SER A 646 -32.79 24.73 -25.02
N ARG A 647 -33.51 23.81 -25.70
CA ARG A 647 -33.86 23.98 -27.12
C ARG A 647 -35.10 24.87 -27.25
N PRO A 648 -35.04 25.99 -27.99
CA PRO A 648 -36.24 26.79 -28.24
C PRO A 648 -37.25 25.92 -28.98
N SER A 649 -38.49 25.92 -28.50
CA SER A 649 -39.63 25.36 -29.21
C SER A 649 -39.70 26.00 -30.60
N SER A 650 -39.49 25.19 -31.63
CA SER A 650 -39.82 25.52 -33.02
C SER A 650 -41.20 24.98 -33.37
#